data_AF-A0A5N9BYP7-F1
#
_entry.id   AF-A0A5N9BYP7-F1
#
_cell.length_a   1.000
_cell.length_b   1.000
_cell.length_c   1.000
_cell.angle_alpha   90.00
_cell.angle_beta   90.00
_cell.angle_gamma   90.00
#
_symmetry.space_group_name_H-M   'P 1'
#
loop_
_entity.id
_entity.type
_entity.pdbx_description
1 polymer ?
#
loop_
_entity_poly.entity_id
_entity_poly.type
_entity_poly.pdbx_seq_one_letter_code
_entity_poly.pdbx_strand_id
1 'polypeptide(L)'
;MSFTVNLHEKTRNIQENIVNHLIRLIAIIPLIFVFISCSGNSNLDNLNGNIPIDPSAPQEIIPLPPDPGTNLSPGQPHEQMHGSQNIFTIEEPRLQSCLIQVLGEKRYYELSMAPPSPEDMLKIGPCMPLVQASHSSKDMQAPSNKIPSAPGQSHQQMNRSQNIFTIEEPRLQSCLIQVLGEQRYYELRTMQPSREEMSKIGPCMPLAQGSNSLKSLEAPSNNKQIAPEQRLPPTSAGTPPPPPSSSQLSSSTAPGDHMAPLPNDSQGPANHRDPNEIVSIKKIDTSYRAAAGNTLGTFKHKQSADIVLSAFGFNETGGALSFNRNSGIATDGVRLALADTFNNRILIWNALPSDNVPPDIVLGQTDFNTNNPGNSPSQMNWPISVSLASNKLVVTDTYNDRILIWNSFPTINGQPADLIINNTGPKGQSTKRTVKWPWGIWTDGNKMAITNTGAGSALIWNSFPTSNNQPADILLTGDGNFGTPRQITSNGQSLIIGDHNSKDDKDFEIGSYVFNDFPTKDETMYDFFMYDSINPRGGWSRGAFLDDGRLALFGRTLFIYDTVPTSNSSKPTLTVDGYNFTSGDYPGVAAAGDKLYISTGNGNKIVVYNSIPTKSDQDPDFAIGSPDLNTNTLVENYIIGNPVSASNGTNLLVSSDFDKKLYLWNQRPDESAVHPDAVYEIPEAPWDNALWENNFVLGGKKGVYIFESIPDGTNLPDKTYQDSIGNANFQEIRGIAIDDKYLYVGDIDANKVYVWEGIPDKTSNPKFTLDVASPTRMSSDGEYLAVTSTSTHTVSLFNIDRLSSDATGTKVGGHGIFNLPEGTNISNNMLFVADTGNNKVAIWTDIDDALAGKSYNTLIGAENREIPEIGKDSLFWPGTVFYDDDYLWVGEFKFSNRLLRYSPSN
;
A
#
# COMPACT_ATOMS: atom_id res chain seq x y z
N MET A 1 -67.76 -21.39 15.85
CA MET A 1 -66.90 -22.58 15.70
C MET A 1 -65.69 -22.11 14.90
N SER A 2 -64.64 -21.49 15.46
CA SER A 2 -63.99 -21.53 16.80
C SER A 2 -62.76 -22.45 16.83
N PHE A 3 -61.78 -22.15 17.70
CA PHE A 3 -60.39 -22.66 17.76
C PHE A 3 -59.52 -22.08 16.63
N THR A 4 -58.63 -21.11 16.84
CA THR A 4 -58.04 -20.48 18.06
C THR A 4 -56.96 -21.30 18.78
N VAL A 5 -55.84 -20.63 19.09
CA VAL A 5 -54.68 -21.06 19.91
C VAL A 5 -53.72 -22.09 19.28
N ASN A 6 -52.55 -21.64 18.81
CA ASN A 6 -51.31 -21.80 19.59
C ASN A 6 -50.25 -20.75 19.17
N LEU A 7 -49.87 -19.88 20.10
CA LEU A 7 -48.85 -18.84 19.91
C LEU A 7 -48.16 -18.50 21.25
N HIS A 8 -47.94 -19.53 22.08
CA HIS A 8 -47.50 -19.35 23.48
C HIS A 8 -46.26 -20.17 23.88
N GLU A 9 -45.68 -20.95 22.97
CA GLU A 9 -44.53 -21.82 23.25
C GLU A 9 -43.19 -21.29 22.71
N LYS A 10 -43.19 -20.31 21.79
CA LYS A 10 -41.94 -19.70 21.28
C LYS A 10 -41.39 -18.52 22.11
N THR A 11 -42.21 -17.91 22.96
CA THR A 11 -41.82 -16.74 23.79
C THR A 11 -41.20 -17.13 25.12
N ARG A 12 -41.32 -18.39 25.56
CA ARG A 12 -40.98 -18.81 26.94
C ARG A 12 -39.47 -19.08 27.14
N ASN A 13 -38.81 -19.71 26.17
CA ASN A 13 -37.37 -20.03 26.26
C ASN A 13 -36.45 -18.80 26.21
N ILE A 14 -36.95 -17.62 25.86
CA ILE A 14 -36.15 -16.39 25.77
C ILE A 14 -36.09 -15.68 27.15
N GLN A 15 -37.12 -15.80 28.00
CA GLN A 15 -37.12 -15.13 29.30
C GLN A 15 -36.35 -15.90 30.40
N GLU A 16 -36.26 -17.23 30.33
CA GLU A 16 -35.60 -18.03 31.39
C GLU A 16 -34.06 -17.94 31.36
N ASN A 17 -33.44 -17.58 30.22
CA ASN A 17 -31.99 -17.35 30.14
C ASN A 17 -31.56 -15.97 30.68
N ILE A 18 -32.38 -14.93 30.50
CA ILE A 18 -32.05 -13.55 30.94
C ILE A 18 -32.01 -13.46 32.48
N VAL A 19 -32.91 -14.16 33.17
CA VAL A 19 -32.97 -14.17 34.65
C VAL A 19 -31.75 -14.87 35.26
N ASN A 20 -31.20 -15.89 34.61
CA ASN A 20 -30.06 -16.66 35.13
C ASN A 20 -28.70 -15.95 35.01
N HIS A 21 -28.57 -14.88 34.21
CA HIS A 21 -27.34 -14.08 34.14
C HIS A 21 -27.31 -12.91 35.15
N LEU A 22 -28.46 -12.34 35.53
CA LEU A 22 -28.49 -11.26 36.55
C LEU A 22 -28.11 -11.73 37.97
N ILE A 23 -28.20 -13.03 38.26
CA ILE A 23 -28.07 -13.58 39.62
C ILE A 23 -26.60 -13.86 40.03
N ARG A 24 -25.62 -13.68 39.14
CA ARG A 24 -24.18 -13.94 39.42
C ARG A 24 -23.32 -12.69 39.67
N LEU A 25 -23.90 -11.51 39.88
CA LEU A 25 -23.17 -10.24 39.99
C LEU A 25 -23.37 -9.47 41.33
N ILE A 26 -23.91 -10.12 42.38
CA ILE A 26 -24.10 -9.51 43.71
C ILE A 26 -23.50 -10.38 44.83
N ALA A 27 -22.17 -10.35 44.94
CA ALA A 27 -21.35 -10.82 46.07
C ALA A 27 -19.88 -10.40 45.81
N ILE A 28 -19.08 -9.80 46.71
CA ILE A 28 -19.22 -9.34 48.11
C ILE A 28 -18.31 -8.09 48.28
N ILE A 29 -18.67 -7.13 49.17
CA ILE A 29 -17.79 -6.03 49.61
C ILE A 29 -17.76 -5.91 51.14
N PRO A 30 -16.54 -5.81 51.73
CA PRO A 30 -16.27 -4.97 52.91
C PRO A 30 -14.91 -4.19 52.77
N LEU A 31 -14.63 -3.03 53.40
CA LEU A 31 -15.41 -2.15 54.30
C LEU A 31 -14.80 -0.71 54.38
N ILE A 32 -15.66 0.33 54.33
CA ILE A 32 -15.67 1.65 55.04
C ILE A 32 -14.36 2.46 55.30
N PHE A 33 -14.34 3.74 54.88
CA PHE A 33 -14.28 5.02 55.67
C PHE A 33 -14.24 6.22 54.65
N VAL A 34 -15.25 7.11 54.47
CA VAL A 34 -15.84 8.17 55.33
C VAL A 34 -14.88 9.40 55.48
N PHE A 35 -15.20 10.65 55.08
CA PHE A 35 -16.35 11.53 55.44
C PHE A 35 -16.56 12.79 54.52
N ILE A 36 -17.78 13.37 54.51
CA ILE A 36 -18.17 14.83 54.43
C ILE A 36 -17.67 15.71 53.24
N SER A 37 -18.51 15.97 52.22
CA SER A 37 -19.33 17.20 51.97
C SER A 37 -18.68 18.24 51.02
N CYS A 38 -19.37 19.18 50.35
CA CYS A 38 -20.75 19.66 50.48
C CYS A 38 -21.36 20.11 49.12
N SER A 39 -22.63 20.54 49.10
CA SER A 39 -23.44 20.87 47.90
C SER A 39 -23.35 22.33 47.40
N GLY A 40 -23.57 22.55 46.10
CA GLY A 40 -23.84 23.86 45.48
C GLY A 40 -24.51 23.70 44.10
N ASN A 41 -25.38 24.63 43.66
CA ASN A 41 -26.25 24.46 42.48
C ASN A 41 -26.51 25.78 41.71
N SER A 42 -26.98 25.65 40.47
CA SER A 42 -27.79 26.59 39.64
C SER A 42 -27.24 27.96 39.16
N ASN A 43 -27.23 28.08 37.82
CA ASN A 43 -27.84 29.14 36.95
C ASN A 43 -27.23 30.57 36.77
N LEU A 44 -26.96 30.89 35.49
CA LEU A 44 -27.45 32.05 34.68
C LEU A 44 -27.83 33.38 35.38
N ASP A 45 -27.27 34.54 34.96
CA ASP A 45 -27.81 35.34 33.83
C ASP A 45 -27.03 36.66 33.47
N ASN A 46 -27.36 37.24 32.30
CA ASN A 46 -26.88 38.44 31.55
C ASN A 46 -26.46 39.79 32.25
N LEU A 47 -25.59 40.61 31.58
CA LEU A 47 -25.81 42.05 31.20
C LEU A 47 -24.64 42.77 30.42
N ASN A 48 -24.83 44.01 29.94
CA ASN A 48 -24.08 44.71 28.84
C ASN A 48 -23.25 45.98 29.20
N GLY A 49 -22.21 46.35 28.40
CA GLY A 49 -22.07 47.72 27.80
C GLY A 49 -20.84 48.67 28.01
N ASN A 50 -19.97 48.81 26.98
CA ASN A 50 -19.35 50.03 26.35
C ASN A 50 -18.34 51.06 27.00
N ILE A 51 -17.13 51.20 26.35
CA ILE A 51 -16.44 52.45 25.81
C ILE A 51 -15.79 53.48 26.81
N PRO A 52 -14.74 54.36 26.55
CA PRO A 52 -13.97 54.78 25.31
C PRO A 52 -12.39 54.93 25.32
N ILE A 53 -11.76 54.91 24.11
CA ILE A 53 -10.77 55.85 23.41
C ILE A 53 -9.75 56.76 24.19
N ASP A 54 -8.50 57.11 23.75
CA ASP A 54 -7.54 56.57 22.71
C ASP A 54 -6.03 57.09 22.78
N PRO A 55 -5.53 58.15 22.05
CA PRO A 55 -4.41 58.01 21.07
C PRO A 55 -3.12 58.90 21.19
N SER A 56 -1.98 58.51 20.55
CA SER A 56 -0.92 59.43 19.98
C SER A 56 0.21 58.75 19.11
N ALA A 57 0.84 59.49 18.17
CA ALA A 57 1.99 59.16 17.26
C ALA A 57 2.68 60.48 16.76
N PRO A 58 3.88 60.58 16.05
CA PRO A 58 4.20 60.04 14.68
C PRO A 58 5.70 59.86 14.18
N GLN A 59 5.93 59.22 12.99
CA GLN A 59 6.97 59.47 11.90
C GLN A 59 8.54 59.44 12.14
N GLU A 60 9.50 59.34 11.16
CA GLU A 60 9.66 58.71 9.79
C GLU A 60 11.13 58.86 9.18
N ILE A 61 11.46 58.20 8.04
CA ILE A 61 12.57 58.39 7.02
C ILE A 61 14.02 57.81 7.25
N ILE A 62 14.74 57.46 6.14
CA ILE A 62 16.02 56.70 6.01
C ILE A 62 17.08 57.43 5.11
N PRO A 63 18.42 57.17 5.19
CA PRO A 63 19.18 56.53 4.07
C PRO A 63 20.49 55.73 4.43
N LEU A 64 21.24 55.24 3.41
CA LEU A 64 22.51 54.42 3.49
C LEU A 64 23.77 55.15 2.86
N PRO A 65 24.86 54.48 2.40
CA PRO A 65 26.19 54.30 3.06
C PRO A 65 27.39 55.03 2.35
N PRO A 66 28.66 54.93 2.83
CA PRO A 66 29.69 54.07 2.15
C PRO A 66 30.92 53.59 2.99
N ASP A 67 31.86 52.89 2.32
CA ASP A 67 33.18 52.31 2.74
C ASP A 67 34.38 53.23 2.28
N PRO A 68 35.73 52.97 2.37
CA PRO A 68 36.54 51.93 3.07
C PRO A 68 37.85 52.37 3.82
N GLY A 69 38.46 51.45 4.59
CA GLY A 69 39.91 51.42 4.96
C GLY A 69 40.35 52.17 6.25
N THR A 70 41.51 51.90 6.91
CA THR A 70 42.64 50.95 6.70
C THR A 70 43.32 50.52 8.02
N ASN A 71 44.10 49.42 7.99
CA ASN A 71 44.82 48.78 9.11
C ASN A 71 45.67 49.68 10.05
N LEU A 72 45.76 49.30 11.34
CA LEU A 72 47.03 48.95 12.02
C LEU A 72 46.79 48.27 13.39
N SER A 73 47.65 47.32 13.78
CA SER A 73 47.67 46.64 15.09
C SER A 73 49.10 46.71 15.66
N PRO A 74 49.32 46.58 17.00
CA PRO A 74 49.28 45.25 17.63
C PRO A 74 48.82 45.21 19.11
N GLY A 75 48.49 44.01 19.61
CA GLY A 75 49.03 43.62 20.92
C GLY A 75 48.12 43.20 22.09
N GLN A 76 46.85 42.83 21.92
CA GLN A 76 46.15 41.99 22.92
C GLN A 76 44.92 41.28 22.32
N PRO A 77 44.62 40.01 22.70
CA PRO A 77 43.46 39.29 22.20
C PRO A 77 42.18 39.68 22.96
N HIS A 78 41.48 40.68 22.43
CA HIS A 78 40.01 40.66 22.37
C HIS A 78 39.57 39.49 21.43
N GLU A 79 38.32 39.02 21.38
CA GLU A 79 37.07 39.61 21.86
C GLU A 79 36.03 38.53 22.23
N GLN A 80 34.84 38.95 22.67
CA GLN A 80 33.64 38.09 22.74
C GLN A 80 33.16 37.76 21.32
N MET A 81 32.85 36.49 21.01
CA MET A 81 32.13 36.16 19.78
C MET A 81 30.63 36.41 19.96
N HIS A 82 30.10 37.30 19.12
CA HIS A 82 28.66 37.53 18.95
C HIS A 82 28.17 36.75 17.71
N GLY A 83 26.93 36.24 17.74
CA GLY A 83 26.27 35.73 16.53
C GLY A 83 26.44 34.23 16.21
N SER A 84 26.12 33.34 17.15
CA SER A 84 25.79 31.96 16.79
C SER A 84 24.48 31.91 15.99
N GLN A 85 24.51 31.39 14.75
CA GLN A 85 23.27 30.94 14.10
C GLN A 85 22.58 29.89 14.97
N ASN A 86 21.25 29.80 14.89
CA ASN A 86 20.56 28.67 15.49
C ASN A 86 20.94 27.40 14.71
N ILE A 87 21.59 26.44 15.37
CA ILE A 87 22.00 25.17 14.75
C ILE A 87 20.80 24.34 14.27
N PHE A 88 19.62 24.57 14.86
CA PHE A 88 18.35 23.96 14.47
C PHE A 88 17.68 24.63 13.26
N THR A 89 18.31 25.66 12.69
CA THR A 89 17.91 26.31 11.42
C THR A 89 19.03 26.20 10.36
N ILE A 90 19.89 25.17 10.45
CA ILE A 90 20.90 24.86 9.44
C ILE A 90 20.38 23.73 8.56
N GLU A 91 20.15 24.00 7.28
CA GLU A 91 19.66 23.06 6.27
C GLU A 91 20.76 22.07 5.80
N GLU A 92 21.36 21.33 6.74
CA GLU A 92 22.29 20.22 6.47
C GLU A 92 21.61 18.90 6.89
N PRO A 93 21.14 18.06 5.93
CA PRO A 93 20.35 16.86 6.24
C PRO A 93 21.01 15.89 7.22
N ARG A 94 22.34 15.79 7.25
CA ARG A 94 23.06 14.93 8.21
C ARG A 94 23.05 15.51 9.62
N LEU A 95 23.18 16.82 9.74
CA LEU A 95 23.07 17.54 11.01
C LEU A 95 21.64 17.43 11.55
N GLN A 96 20.62 17.70 10.72
CA GLN A 96 19.21 17.54 11.07
C GLN A 96 18.90 16.10 11.54
N SER A 97 19.30 15.09 10.77
CA SER A 97 19.11 13.68 11.13
C SER A 97 19.75 13.34 12.49
N CYS A 98 20.98 13.81 12.72
CA CYS A 98 21.69 13.63 13.99
C CYS A 98 20.94 14.30 15.15
N LEU A 99 20.56 15.57 15.00
CA LEU A 99 19.89 16.35 16.07
C LEU A 99 18.52 15.76 16.42
N ILE A 100 17.75 15.31 15.43
CA ILE A 100 16.49 14.57 15.65
C ILE A 100 16.76 13.26 16.40
N GLN A 101 17.82 12.53 16.07
CA GLN A 101 18.17 11.25 16.70
C GLN A 101 18.54 11.39 18.20
N VAL A 102 19.26 12.44 18.61
CA VAL A 102 19.64 12.64 20.04
C VAL A 102 18.65 13.43 20.89
N LEU A 103 17.74 14.21 20.29
CA LEU A 103 16.74 14.99 21.01
C LEU A 103 15.32 14.39 20.97
N GLY A 104 15.03 13.62 19.93
CA GLY A 104 13.66 13.32 19.53
C GLY A 104 13.05 14.46 18.69
N GLU A 105 12.28 14.09 17.67
CA GLU A 105 11.73 14.99 16.65
C GLU A 105 10.97 16.19 17.24
N LYS A 106 10.08 15.96 18.21
CA LYS A 106 9.35 17.05 18.89
C LYS A 106 10.29 18.08 19.52
N ARG A 107 11.36 17.63 20.19
CA ARG A 107 12.29 18.53 20.88
C ARG A 107 13.22 19.26 19.89
N TYR A 108 13.55 18.63 18.76
CA TYR A 108 14.22 19.29 17.65
C TYR A 108 13.41 20.48 17.12
N TYR A 109 12.10 20.28 16.85
CA TYR A 109 11.22 21.35 16.36
C TYR A 109 10.91 22.42 17.41
N GLU A 110 10.87 22.09 18.71
CA GLU A 110 10.81 23.11 19.77
C GLU A 110 12.04 24.05 19.76
N LEU A 111 13.23 23.51 19.44
CA LEU A 111 14.50 24.24 19.49
C LEU A 111 14.88 24.96 18.18
N SER A 112 14.16 24.76 17.08
CA SER A 112 14.26 25.67 15.93
C SER A 112 13.67 27.05 16.23
N MET A 113 12.70 27.12 17.15
CA MET A 113 11.98 28.33 17.56
C MET A 113 12.43 28.91 18.91
N ALA A 114 13.17 28.16 19.73
CA ALA A 114 13.63 28.60 21.05
C ALA A 114 15.09 28.19 21.34
N PRO A 115 15.86 28.97 22.12
CA PRO A 115 17.27 28.63 22.40
C PRO A 115 17.41 27.36 23.26
N PRO A 116 18.42 26.51 23.00
CA PRO A 116 18.65 25.27 23.75
C PRO A 116 19.04 25.52 25.21
N SER A 117 18.57 24.66 26.11
CA SER A 117 19.04 24.64 27.51
C SER A 117 20.43 24.00 27.62
N PRO A 118 21.15 24.17 28.75
CA PRO A 118 22.41 23.48 28.99
C PRO A 118 22.32 21.94 28.90
N GLU A 119 21.15 21.36 29.15
CA GLU A 119 20.93 19.91 29.02
C GLU A 119 20.70 19.49 27.56
N ASP A 120 20.01 20.30 26.77
CA ASP A 120 19.91 20.09 25.31
C ASP A 120 21.31 20.22 24.67
N MET A 121 22.09 21.22 25.07
CA MET A 121 23.48 21.45 24.63
C MET A 121 24.42 20.27 24.94
N LEU A 122 24.16 19.51 26.01
CA LEU A 122 24.89 18.27 26.31
C LEU A 122 24.49 17.11 25.38
N LYS A 123 23.19 16.97 25.08
CA LYS A 123 22.67 15.89 24.22
C LYS A 123 23.12 16.02 22.76
N ILE A 124 23.20 17.25 22.23
CA ILE A 124 23.64 17.53 20.85
C ILE A 124 25.15 17.46 20.62
N GLY A 125 25.95 17.28 21.68
CA GLY A 125 27.42 17.23 21.59
C GLY A 125 27.97 16.36 20.44
N PRO A 126 27.45 15.14 20.20
CA PRO A 126 27.86 14.28 19.09
C PRO A 126 27.62 14.86 17.69
N CYS A 127 26.65 15.78 17.53
CA CYS A 127 26.29 16.37 16.24
C CYS A 127 27.09 17.64 15.90
N MET A 128 27.76 18.27 16.88
CA MET A 128 28.52 19.50 16.68
C MET A 128 29.61 19.46 15.59
N PRO A 129 30.31 18.33 15.31
CA PRO A 129 31.23 18.25 14.17
C PRO A 129 30.56 18.49 12.81
N LEU A 130 29.26 18.20 12.67
CA LEU A 130 28.50 18.41 11.43
C LEU A 130 28.17 19.90 11.22
N VAL A 131 28.05 20.69 12.30
CA VAL A 131 27.93 22.16 12.25
C VAL A 131 29.20 22.77 11.65
N GLN A 132 30.38 22.25 12.00
CA GLN A 132 31.64 22.72 11.44
C GLN A 132 31.80 22.32 9.96
N ALA A 133 31.27 21.15 9.56
CA ALA A 133 31.27 20.72 8.17
C ALA A 133 30.37 21.60 7.28
N SER A 134 29.16 21.96 7.73
CA SER A 134 28.20 22.74 6.92
C SER A 134 28.74 24.11 6.49
N HIS A 135 29.60 24.72 7.33
CA HIS A 135 30.23 26.02 7.08
C HIS A 135 31.39 25.98 6.06
N SER A 136 31.86 24.80 5.66
CA SER A 136 33.04 24.63 4.79
C SER A 136 32.73 24.43 3.30
N SER A 137 31.45 24.49 2.92
CA SER A 137 30.94 24.02 1.62
C SER A 137 30.95 25.05 0.48
N LYS A 138 31.37 26.31 0.71
CA LYS A 138 31.18 27.42 -0.26
C LYS A 138 32.36 27.75 -1.19
N ASP A 139 33.56 27.23 -0.96
CA ASP A 139 34.74 27.54 -1.77
C ASP A 139 35.50 26.28 -2.23
N MET A 140 35.32 25.89 -3.51
CA MET A 140 36.41 25.37 -4.36
C MET A 140 35.97 25.16 -5.81
N GLN A 141 36.49 25.96 -6.74
CA GLN A 141 36.52 25.64 -8.17
C GLN A 141 37.78 24.81 -8.51
N ALA A 142 37.68 23.86 -9.44
CA ALA A 142 38.81 23.01 -9.85
C ALA A 142 39.81 23.77 -10.77
N PRO A 143 41.09 23.36 -10.79
CA PRO A 143 41.60 22.82 -12.07
C PRO A 143 42.69 21.70 -12.02
N SER A 144 42.57 20.76 -12.96
CA SER A 144 43.63 20.05 -13.72
C SER A 144 44.89 19.43 -13.07
N ASN A 145 44.96 18.09 -13.16
CA ASN A 145 46.09 17.24 -13.58
C ASN A 145 47.56 17.72 -13.41
N LYS A 146 48.35 16.96 -12.62
CA LYS A 146 49.54 16.21 -13.09
C LYS A 146 50.14 15.27 -12.03
N ILE A 147 50.75 14.17 -12.47
CA ILE A 147 51.52 13.22 -11.64
C ILE A 147 53.02 13.46 -11.86
N PRO A 148 53.83 13.49 -10.80
CA PRO A 148 55.18 12.90 -10.86
C PRO A 148 55.56 12.02 -9.65
N SER A 149 56.38 11.03 -9.95
CA SER A 149 57.08 10.06 -9.09
C SER A 149 57.70 10.55 -7.77
N ALA A 150 57.68 9.69 -6.74
CA ALA A 150 58.58 9.74 -5.57
C ALA A 150 60.02 9.32 -5.94
N PRO A 151 61.04 9.65 -5.11
CA PRO A 151 61.45 8.69 -4.07
C PRO A 151 62.00 9.34 -2.77
N GLY A 152 62.21 8.52 -1.72
CA GLY A 152 63.06 8.86 -0.58
C GLY A 152 62.52 8.48 0.80
N GLN A 153 62.82 7.27 1.28
CA GLN A 153 62.58 6.88 2.68
C GLN A 153 63.76 7.26 3.57
N SER A 154 63.47 7.72 4.79
CA SER A 154 64.36 7.56 5.94
C SER A 154 63.57 6.92 7.08
N HIS A 155 64.14 5.89 7.72
CA HIS A 155 63.43 5.13 8.76
C HIS A 155 63.63 5.76 10.14
N GLN A 156 62.55 5.91 10.89
CA GLN A 156 62.57 5.77 12.35
C GLN A 156 61.75 4.54 12.77
N GLN A 157 61.98 4.08 13.99
CA GLN A 157 61.71 2.68 14.38
C GLN A 157 60.26 2.41 14.79
N MET A 158 59.86 1.15 14.64
CA MET A 158 58.51 0.64 14.92
C MET A 158 58.12 0.83 16.39
N ASN A 159 56.82 0.96 16.65
CA ASN A 159 56.26 0.74 17.98
C ASN A 159 54.96 -0.07 17.93
N ARG A 160 54.65 -0.73 19.04
CA ARG A 160 53.72 -1.83 19.26
C ARG A 160 52.33 -1.72 18.59
N SER A 161 51.88 -2.83 18.00
CA SER A 161 50.48 -3.26 17.80
C SER A 161 49.43 -2.16 17.58
N GLN A 162 49.00 -1.95 16.33
CA GLN A 162 47.80 -1.16 16.02
C GLN A 162 46.59 -1.63 16.84
N ASN A 163 45.84 -0.68 17.40
CA ASN A 163 44.58 -0.99 18.06
C ASN A 163 43.51 -1.29 17.01
N ILE A 164 42.96 -2.50 17.00
CA ILE A 164 41.96 -2.93 16.01
C ILE A 164 40.70 -2.05 16.02
N PHE A 165 40.33 -1.50 17.17
CA PHE A 165 39.20 -0.58 17.33
C PHE A 165 39.46 0.82 16.73
N THR A 166 40.71 1.14 16.39
CA THR A 166 41.07 2.39 15.67
C THR A 166 41.17 2.23 14.15
N ILE A 167 40.91 1.03 13.60
CA ILE A 167 40.90 0.80 12.16
C ILE A 167 39.56 1.24 11.58
N GLU A 168 39.60 2.22 10.67
CA GLU A 168 38.40 2.82 10.05
C GLU A 168 37.98 2.05 8.78
N GLU A 169 37.70 0.75 8.95
CA GLU A 169 37.04 -0.08 7.94
C GLU A 169 35.59 -0.35 8.41
N PRO A 170 34.56 0.06 7.65
CA PRO A 170 33.17 0.04 8.14
C PRO A 170 32.63 -1.34 8.53
N ARG A 171 33.02 -2.41 7.83
CA ARG A 171 32.56 -3.78 8.10
C ARG A 171 33.22 -4.34 9.35
N LEU A 172 34.51 -4.05 9.54
CA LEU A 172 35.22 -4.33 10.78
C LEU A 172 34.57 -3.59 11.95
N GLN A 173 34.30 -2.29 11.81
CA GLN A 173 33.60 -1.50 12.83
C GLN A 173 32.23 -2.09 13.18
N SER A 174 31.38 -2.39 12.19
CA SER A 174 30.08 -3.03 12.43
C SER A 174 30.21 -4.37 13.15
N CYS A 175 31.17 -5.23 12.75
CA CYS A 175 31.41 -6.51 13.39
C CYS A 175 31.85 -6.36 14.86
N LEU A 176 32.78 -5.44 15.14
CA LEU A 176 33.28 -5.21 16.51
C LEU A 176 32.20 -4.58 17.41
N ILE A 177 31.37 -3.68 16.89
CA ILE A 177 30.19 -3.14 17.58
C ILE A 177 29.18 -4.25 17.88
N GLN A 178 28.87 -5.11 16.90
CA GLN A 178 27.92 -6.22 17.06
C GLN A 178 28.37 -7.25 18.10
N VAL A 179 29.68 -7.50 18.22
CA VAL A 179 30.26 -8.51 19.13
C VAL A 179 30.47 -7.99 20.56
N LEU A 180 30.65 -6.68 20.76
CA LEU A 180 31.00 -6.09 22.07
C LEU A 180 29.95 -5.13 22.64
N GLY A 181 29.02 -4.65 21.81
CA GLY A 181 28.18 -3.49 22.11
C GLY A 181 28.87 -2.18 21.75
N GLU A 182 28.09 -1.21 21.25
CA GLU A 182 28.60 0.04 20.70
C GLU A 182 29.41 0.88 21.69
N GLN A 183 28.89 1.09 22.90
CA GLN A 183 29.61 1.79 23.97
C GLN A 183 30.98 1.16 24.23
N ARG A 184 31.04 -0.17 24.31
CA ARG A 184 32.27 -0.89 24.65
C ARG A 184 33.28 -0.88 23.52
N TYR A 185 32.81 -0.93 22.26
CA TYR A 185 33.65 -0.68 21.08
C TYR A 185 34.33 0.70 21.17
N TYR A 186 33.58 1.76 21.50
CA TYR A 186 34.13 3.12 21.58
C TYR A 186 35.12 3.30 22.75
N GLU A 187 34.85 2.72 23.92
CA GLU A 187 35.81 2.67 25.05
C GLU A 187 37.13 2.00 24.63
N LEU A 188 37.04 0.86 23.92
CA LEU A 188 38.21 0.11 23.48
C LEU A 188 38.99 0.76 22.33
N ARG A 189 38.52 1.89 21.74
CA ARG A 189 39.37 2.71 20.85
C ARG A 189 40.55 3.34 21.61
N THR A 190 40.42 3.58 22.91
CA THR A 190 41.46 4.22 23.76
C THR A 190 42.01 3.31 24.86
N MET A 191 41.37 2.18 25.15
CA MET A 191 41.82 1.16 26.11
C MET A 191 42.37 -0.10 25.42
N GLN A 192 43.16 -0.91 26.15
CA GLN A 192 43.52 -2.25 25.67
C GLN A 192 42.41 -3.27 26.01
N PRO A 193 42.01 -4.14 25.05
CA PRO A 193 41.04 -5.19 25.30
C PRO A 193 41.59 -6.28 26.24
N SER A 194 40.70 -6.84 27.06
CA SER A 194 40.99 -8.03 27.86
C SER A 194 41.14 -9.28 26.98
N ARG A 195 41.69 -10.33 27.58
CA ARG A 195 41.88 -11.63 26.90
C ARG A 195 40.58 -12.30 26.48
N GLU A 196 39.47 -11.99 27.16
CA GLU A 196 38.14 -12.50 26.82
C GLU A 196 37.52 -11.71 25.66
N GLU A 197 37.63 -10.38 25.65
CA GLU A 197 37.20 -9.53 24.53
C GLU A 197 37.99 -9.86 23.26
N MET A 198 39.30 -10.07 23.37
CA MET A 198 40.15 -10.57 22.27
C MET A 198 39.73 -11.96 21.74
N SER A 199 39.08 -12.78 22.57
CA SER A 199 38.51 -14.07 22.13
C SER A 199 37.15 -13.90 21.45
N LYS A 200 36.33 -12.95 21.92
CA LYS A 200 35.01 -12.65 21.34
C LYS A 200 35.13 -12.06 19.94
N ILE A 201 36.06 -11.13 19.71
CA ILE A 201 36.28 -10.50 18.40
C ILE A 201 36.96 -11.40 17.35
N GLY A 202 37.29 -12.66 17.69
CA GLY A 202 37.91 -13.63 16.79
C GLY A 202 37.30 -13.69 15.38
N PRO A 203 35.96 -13.75 15.21
CA PRO A 203 35.31 -13.74 13.91
C PRO A 203 35.50 -12.45 13.09
N CYS A 204 35.77 -11.31 13.74
CA CYS A 204 36.01 -10.03 13.07
C CYS A 204 37.46 -9.85 12.61
N MET A 205 38.42 -10.61 13.18
CA MET A 205 39.86 -10.48 12.87
C MET A 205 40.23 -10.60 11.38
N PRO A 206 39.56 -11.42 10.53
CA PRO A 206 39.84 -11.45 9.09
C PRO A 206 39.56 -10.11 8.38
N LEU A 207 38.60 -9.32 8.85
CA LEU A 207 38.27 -8.02 8.26
C LEU A 207 39.39 -6.99 8.50
N ALA A 208 40.14 -7.12 9.60
CA ALA A 208 41.33 -6.32 9.88
C ALA A 208 42.56 -6.69 9.02
N GLN A 209 42.49 -7.76 8.22
CA GLN A 209 43.58 -8.18 7.31
C GLN A 209 43.43 -7.61 5.88
N GLY A 210 42.35 -6.88 5.59
CA GLY A 210 42.12 -6.26 4.28
C GLY A 210 43.07 -5.09 3.93
N SER A 211 43.80 -4.55 4.91
CA SER A 211 44.77 -3.46 4.70
C SER A 211 46.17 -3.98 4.38
N ASN A 212 46.74 -3.51 3.26
CA ASN A 212 47.99 -4.00 2.68
C ASN A 212 49.29 -3.58 3.45
N SER A 213 49.53 -4.13 4.64
CA SER A 213 50.86 -4.00 5.30
C SER A 213 51.17 -4.97 6.46
N LEU A 214 51.02 -6.30 6.27
CA LEU A 214 51.67 -7.28 7.17
C LEU A 214 51.96 -8.61 6.43
N LYS A 215 53.20 -9.11 6.50
CA LYS A 215 53.59 -10.41 5.93
C LYS A 215 53.90 -11.44 7.04
N SER A 216 53.33 -12.63 6.85
CA SER A 216 53.81 -13.95 7.34
C SER A 216 54.25 -14.08 8.80
N LEU A 217 53.44 -14.76 9.60
CA LEU A 217 53.88 -15.55 10.76
C LEU A 217 53.22 -16.94 10.72
N GLU A 218 53.93 -17.90 10.12
CA GLU A 218 53.90 -19.30 10.59
C GLU A 218 54.70 -19.36 11.91
N ALA A 219 54.68 -20.38 12.76
CA ALA A 219 54.29 -21.80 12.66
C ALA A 219 53.93 -22.29 14.11
N PRO A 220 53.84 -23.60 14.47
CA PRO A 220 53.98 -24.83 13.69
C PRO A 220 52.83 -25.85 13.89
N SER A 221 52.97 -27.01 13.23
CA SER A 221 52.03 -28.13 13.23
C SER A 221 52.24 -29.14 14.37
N ASN A 222 51.24 -29.99 14.63
CA ASN A 222 51.45 -31.43 14.81
C ASN A 222 50.16 -32.28 14.81
N ASN A 223 50.24 -33.47 14.19
CA ASN A 223 49.43 -34.69 14.39
C ASN A 223 47.88 -34.61 14.28
N LYS A 224 47.19 -35.25 13.31
CA LYS A 224 47.01 -36.71 12.97
C LYS A 224 45.56 -37.13 13.33
N GLN A 225 44.85 -38.06 12.66
CA GLN A 225 45.03 -38.81 11.40
C GLN A 225 43.70 -39.59 11.13
N ILE A 226 43.60 -40.29 9.98
CA ILE A 226 42.63 -41.37 9.66
C ILE A 226 41.25 -40.94 9.16
N ALA A 227 41.01 -41.20 7.87
CA ALA A 227 39.77 -41.82 7.37
C ALA A 227 40.06 -43.32 7.10
N PRO A 228 39.06 -44.20 6.93
CA PRO A 228 38.85 -44.75 5.58
C PRO A 228 37.41 -45.20 5.21
N GLU A 229 37.26 -45.45 3.89
CA GLU A 229 36.48 -46.54 3.25
C GLU A 229 34.94 -46.65 3.36
N GLN A 230 34.30 -46.22 2.26
CA GLN A 230 33.59 -47.09 1.30
C GLN A 230 32.86 -48.37 1.78
N ARG A 231 31.63 -48.56 1.26
CA ARG A 231 31.15 -49.88 0.81
C ARG A 231 30.17 -49.72 -0.36
N LEU A 232 30.23 -50.64 -1.34
CA LEU A 232 29.31 -50.72 -2.50
C LEU A 232 28.42 -51.98 -2.36
N PRO A 233 27.76 -52.56 -3.41
CA PRO A 233 26.32 -52.80 -3.39
C PRO A 233 25.97 -54.31 -3.37
N PRO A 234 24.69 -54.68 -3.63
CA PRO A 234 24.33 -55.30 -4.92
C PRO A 234 23.01 -54.74 -5.49
N THR A 235 22.90 -54.30 -6.75
CA THR A 235 22.79 -55.07 -8.02
C THR A 235 21.61 -56.06 -8.12
N SER A 236 20.68 -55.78 -9.04
CA SER A 236 20.26 -56.74 -10.08
C SER A 236 19.72 -55.98 -11.30
N ALA A 237 19.74 -56.58 -12.49
CA ALA A 237 19.31 -55.97 -13.76
C ALA A 237 18.43 -56.94 -14.57
N GLY A 238 17.58 -56.42 -15.45
CA GLY A 238 16.71 -57.25 -16.31
C GLY A 238 16.04 -56.49 -17.46
N THR A 239 16.53 -56.70 -18.68
CA THR A 239 15.97 -56.30 -20.00
C THR A 239 16.39 -57.38 -21.03
N PRO A 240 15.98 -57.37 -22.33
CA PRO A 240 14.92 -56.66 -23.06
C PRO A 240 13.78 -57.68 -23.39
N PRO A 241 13.12 -57.88 -24.58
CA PRO A 241 13.01 -57.17 -25.88
C PRO A 241 11.55 -56.81 -26.33
N PRO A 242 11.34 -56.23 -27.55
CA PRO A 242 10.05 -55.67 -28.02
C PRO A 242 9.50 -56.39 -29.29
N PRO A 243 8.92 -55.70 -30.31
CA PRO A 243 7.59 -55.07 -30.43
C PRO A 243 6.66 -55.85 -31.41
N PRO A 244 5.56 -55.26 -31.93
CA PRO A 244 5.64 -54.70 -33.29
C PRO A 244 4.90 -53.34 -33.46
N SER A 245 4.90 -52.81 -34.69
CA SER A 245 4.49 -51.45 -35.07
C SER A 245 3.51 -51.41 -36.26
N SER A 246 3.22 -50.20 -36.78
CA SER A 246 2.48 -49.89 -38.03
C SER A 246 0.93 -50.03 -37.97
N SER A 247 0.12 -49.25 -38.72
CA SER A 247 0.40 -48.15 -39.67
C SER A 247 -0.79 -47.18 -39.83
N GLN A 248 -0.51 -46.04 -40.47
CA GLN A 248 -1.43 -44.97 -40.90
C GLN A 248 -2.77 -45.41 -41.51
N LEU A 249 -3.78 -44.53 -41.38
CA LEU A 249 -4.71 -44.20 -42.47
C LEU A 249 -5.12 -42.71 -42.36
N SER A 250 -5.72 -42.15 -43.41
CA SER A 250 -5.85 -40.70 -43.64
C SER A 250 -7.21 -40.30 -44.25
N SER A 251 -7.45 -38.98 -44.41
CA SER A 251 -8.61 -38.33 -45.04
C SER A 251 -9.93 -38.36 -44.23
N SER A 252 -10.86 -37.39 -44.31
CA SER A 252 -10.81 -35.98 -44.78
C SER A 252 -12.10 -35.21 -44.39
N THR A 253 -12.22 -33.96 -44.87
CA THR A 253 -13.45 -33.18 -45.13
C THR A 253 -14.33 -32.66 -43.97
N ALA A 254 -14.08 -31.38 -43.63
CA ALA A 254 -15.01 -30.24 -43.85
C ALA A 254 -16.32 -30.18 -42.98
N PRO A 255 -17.13 -29.08 -43.03
CA PRO A 255 -17.27 -28.30 -41.79
C PRO A 255 -18.70 -27.88 -41.38
N GLY A 256 -18.80 -27.47 -40.11
CA GLY A 256 -19.84 -26.57 -39.60
C GLY A 256 -20.97 -27.25 -38.83
N ASP A 257 -21.30 -26.66 -37.67
CA ASP A 257 -22.68 -26.31 -37.32
C ASP A 257 -22.69 -25.23 -36.24
N HIS A 258 -23.66 -24.31 -36.30
CA HIS A 258 -23.92 -23.36 -35.22
C HIS A 258 -24.77 -24.04 -34.14
N MET A 259 -24.37 -23.98 -32.87
CA MET A 259 -25.28 -24.26 -31.76
C MET A 259 -25.78 -22.97 -31.11
N ALA A 260 -27.07 -22.97 -30.80
CA ALA A 260 -27.81 -21.83 -30.25
C ALA A 260 -27.63 -21.71 -28.72
N PRO A 261 -27.98 -20.56 -28.11
CA PRO A 261 -27.97 -20.40 -26.66
C PRO A 261 -28.89 -21.40 -25.96
N LEU A 262 -28.42 -21.96 -24.83
CA LEU A 262 -29.25 -22.74 -23.92
C LEU A 262 -30.03 -21.82 -22.94
N PRO A 263 -31.15 -22.29 -22.37
CA PRO A 263 -32.23 -21.40 -21.92
C PRO A 263 -32.05 -20.81 -20.51
N ASN A 264 -32.80 -19.73 -20.25
CA ASN A 264 -33.03 -19.20 -18.91
C ASN A 264 -33.61 -20.29 -17.99
N ASP A 265 -33.03 -20.44 -16.80
CA ASP A 265 -33.68 -21.11 -15.69
C ASP A 265 -34.47 -20.10 -14.83
N SER A 266 -35.62 -20.52 -14.30
CA SER A 266 -36.62 -19.59 -13.74
C SER A 266 -36.36 -19.23 -12.29
N GLN A 267 -36.26 -17.93 -11.99
CA GLN A 267 -36.30 -17.44 -10.61
C GLN A 267 -37.65 -17.76 -9.94
N GLY A 268 -37.63 -18.00 -8.62
CA GLY A 268 -38.82 -17.82 -7.77
C GLY A 268 -39.28 -16.34 -7.79
N PRO A 269 -40.39 -15.99 -7.10
CA PRO A 269 -40.95 -14.63 -7.18
C PRO A 269 -39.99 -13.59 -6.61
N ALA A 270 -39.18 -13.00 -7.50
CA ALA A 270 -38.29 -11.91 -7.17
C ALA A 270 -39.11 -10.68 -6.80
N ASN A 271 -38.86 -10.16 -5.60
CA ASN A 271 -39.12 -8.75 -5.34
C ASN A 271 -38.14 -7.96 -6.23
N HIS A 272 -38.55 -7.64 -7.45
CA HIS A 272 -37.87 -6.68 -8.31
C HIS A 272 -37.87 -5.32 -7.62
N ARG A 273 -36.86 -5.09 -6.76
CA ARG A 273 -36.44 -3.74 -6.39
C ARG A 273 -35.98 -3.06 -7.67
N ASP A 274 -36.31 -1.80 -7.83
CA ASP A 274 -35.82 -1.03 -8.96
C ASP A 274 -34.29 -0.85 -8.78
N PRO A 275 -33.44 -1.25 -9.76
CA PRO A 275 -32.01 -0.95 -9.72
C PRO A 275 -31.71 0.56 -9.82
N ASN A 276 -32.72 1.42 -9.88
CA ASN A 276 -32.62 2.87 -9.92
C ASN A 276 -32.99 3.56 -8.59
N GLU A 277 -33.32 2.83 -7.52
CA GLU A 277 -33.60 3.40 -6.19
C GLU A 277 -32.44 3.16 -5.21
N ILE A 278 -32.06 4.17 -4.40
CA ILE A 278 -31.11 3.96 -3.29
C ILE A 278 -31.63 2.86 -2.36
N VAL A 279 -30.80 1.84 -2.12
CA VAL A 279 -31.25 0.54 -1.60
C VAL A 279 -31.57 0.60 -0.10
N SER A 280 -30.89 1.48 0.63
CA SER A 280 -31.14 1.84 2.03
C SER A 280 -30.23 3.00 2.48
N ILE A 281 -30.60 3.67 3.57
CA ILE A 281 -29.74 4.60 4.32
C ILE A 281 -29.55 4.06 5.75
N LYS A 282 -28.31 3.88 6.20
CA LYS A 282 -27.90 3.52 7.57
C LYS A 282 -27.48 4.80 8.29
N LYS A 283 -28.25 5.29 9.26
CA LYS A 283 -27.77 6.30 10.22
C LYS A 283 -26.88 5.65 11.28
N ILE A 284 -25.89 6.39 11.74
CA ILE A 284 -24.84 5.95 12.67
C ILE A 284 -24.78 6.94 13.83
N ASP A 285 -24.66 6.42 15.05
CA ASP A 285 -24.42 7.23 16.25
C ASP A 285 -22.91 7.48 16.35
N THR A 286 -22.48 8.72 16.10
CA THR A 286 -21.08 9.14 16.00
C THR A 286 -20.89 10.52 16.62
N SER A 287 -19.69 10.83 17.10
CA SER A 287 -19.35 12.14 17.64
C SER A 287 -17.87 12.43 17.42
N TYR A 288 -17.56 13.57 16.83
CA TYR A 288 -16.21 13.98 16.44
C TYR A 288 -16.11 15.51 16.49
N ARG A 289 -14.89 16.04 16.55
CA ARG A 289 -14.64 17.48 16.43
C ARG A 289 -14.89 17.95 15.00
N ALA A 290 -15.78 18.93 14.82
CA ALA A 290 -15.98 19.61 13.55
C ALA A 290 -14.81 20.55 13.23
N ALA A 291 -14.43 20.61 11.96
CA ALA A 291 -13.43 21.55 11.44
C ALA A 291 -14.03 22.95 11.36
N ALA A 292 -13.24 23.96 11.75
CA ALA A 292 -13.72 25.35 11.84
C ALA A 292 -13.88 26.03 10.47
N GLY A 293 -13.22 25.52 9.43
CA GLY A 293 -13.09 26.20 8.14
C GLY A 293 -12.47 27.59 8.30
N ASN A 294 -12.78 28.48 7.37
CA ASN A 294 -12.22 29.83 7.25
C ASN A 294 -10.68 29.81 7.21
N THR A 295 -10.12 28.79 6.57
CA THR A 295 -8.67 28.60 6.41
C THR A 295 -8.15 29.48 5.28
N LEU A 296 -6.98 30.09 5.46
CA LEU A 296 -6.40 31.06 4.54
C LEU A 296 -4.93 30.77 4.27
N GLY A 297 -4.44 31.25 3.13
CA GLY A 297 -3.05 31.11 2.69
C GLY A 297 -2.90 30.12 1.55
N THR A 298 -1.76 29.42 1.49
CA THR A 298 -1.45 28.46 0.43
C THR A 298 -0.92 27.14 0.98
N PHE A 299 -0.95 26.09 0.15
CA PHE A 299 -0.36 24.81 0.49
C PHE A 299 1.17 24.89 0.48
N LYS A 300 1.81 24.34 1.51
CA LYS A 300 3.27 24.25 1.56
C LYS A 300 3.75 23.08 0.69
N HIS A 301 4.87 23.27 0.01
CA HIS A 301 5.47 22.23 -0.84
C HIS A 301 5.93 21.05 0.04
N LYS A 302 5.51 19.82 -0.30
CA LYS A 302 5.64 18.59 0.54
C LYS A 302 4.93 18.69 1.90
N GLN A 303 3.82 19.42 1.99
CA GLN A 303 3.07 19.53 3.24
C GLN A 303 2.51 18.16 3.69
N SER A 304 2.56 17.93 5.01
CA SER A 304 2.00 16.77 5.69
C SER A 304 0.48 16.89 5.89
N ALA A 305 -0.23 15.77 5.88
CA ALA A 305 -1.66 15.67 6.16
C ALA A 305 -1.97 15.90 7.64
N ASP A 306 -3.08 16.59 7.91
CA ASP A 306 -3.58 16.85 9.27
C ASP A 306 -4.26 15.60 9.85
N ILE A 307 -5.18 15.03 9.07
CA ILE A 307 -6.04 13.90 9.42
C ILE A 307 -6.13 12.87 8.28
N VAL A 308 -6.48 11.64 8.64
CA VAL A 308 -6.86 10.56 7.71
C VAL A 308 -8.19 9.94 8.16
N LEU A 309 -9.17 9.85 7.26
CA LEU A 309 -10.51 9.33 7.59
C LEU A 309 -10.65 7.83 7.28
N SER A 310 -10.30 7.40 6.07
CA SER A 310 -10.35 5.98 5.66
C SER A 310 -9.10 5.22 6.11
N ALA A 311 -8.88 5.17 7.43
CA ALA A 311 -7.85 4.41 8.14
C ALA A 311 -8.20 4.34 9.63
N PHE A 312 -7.57 3.43 10.39
CA PHE A 312 -7.68 3.43 11.86
C PHE A 312 -6.92 4.58 12.55
N GLY A 313 -6.11 5.32 11.79
CA GLY A 313 -5.25 6.40 12.26
C GLY A 313 -4.05 6.58 11.33
N PHE A 314 -3.10 7.42 11.71
CA PHE A 314 -1.81 7.48 11.01
C PHE A 314 -0.86 6.45 11.61
N ASN A 315 -0.38 5.55 10.76
CA ASN A 315 0.56 4.47 11.11
C ASN A 315 -0.08 3.41 12.05
N GLU A 316 -1.41 3.32 12.07
CA GLU A 316 -2.22 2.44 12.93
C GLU A 316 -3.00 1.38 12.13
N THR A 317 -3.11 0.18 12.69
CA THR A 317 -3.72 -1.02 12.06
C THR A 317 -5.10 -1.39 12.58
N GLY A 318 -5.53 -0.84 13.72
CA GLY A 318 -6.66 -1.36 14.49
C GLY A 318 -6.39 -2.69 15.22
N GLY A 319 -5.15 -3.21 15.21
CA GLY A 319 -4.72 -4.36 16.03
C GLY A 319 -4.39 -5.65 15.28
N ALA A 320 -4.24 -6.75 16.04
CA ALA A 320 -3.68 -8.03 15.57
C ALA A 320 -4.60 -8.86 14.66
N LEU A 321 -5.92 -8.67 14.77
CA LEU A 321 -6.93 -9.32 13.92
C LEU A 321 -7.58 -8.35 12.91
N SER A 322 -7.16 -7.09 12.91
CA SER A 322 -7.65 -6.05 12.00
C SER A 322 -6.79 -6.06 10.74
N PHE A 323 -7.22 -6.83 9.74
CA PHE A 323 -6.53 -6.93 8.46
C PHE A 323 -6.84 -5.74 7.54
N ASN A 324 -6.00 -5.51 6.55
CA ASN A 324 -6.21 -4.53 5.49
C ASN A 324 -5.69 -5.09 4.15
N ARG A 325 -6.63 -5.67 3.38
CA ARG A 325 -6.39 -6.43 2.13
C ARG A 325 -5.37 -7.55 2.29
N ASN A 326 -5.68 -8.51 3.17
CA ASN A 326 -4.84 -9.69 3.36
C ASN A 326 -4.72 -10.55 2.08
N SER A 327 -3.51 -11.02 1.79
CA SER A 327 -3.15 -11.55 0.47
C SER A 327 -2.51 -12.95 0.53
N GLY A 328 -1.23 -13.11 0.19
CA GLY A 328 -0.56 -14.41 0.17
C GLY A 328 -0.51 -15.07 1.55
N ILE A 329 -0.96 -16.33 1.61
CA ILE A 329 -1.01 -17.17 2.81
C ILE A 329 -0.18 -18.44 2.58
N ALA A 330 0.45 -18.95 3.64
CA ALA A 330 1.29 -20.16 3.60
C ALA A 330 1.28 -20.92 4.93
N THR A 331 1.57 -22.22 4.86
CA THR A 331 1.71 -23.12 6.01
C THR A 331 2.82 -24.14 5.74
N ASP A 332 3.39 -24.70 6.81
CA ASP A 332 4.30 -25.86 6.79
C ASP A 332 3.68 -27.11 7.43
N GLY A 333 2.35 -27.15 7.57
CA GLY A 333 1.60 -28.20 8.26
C GLY A 333 1.51 -28.03 9.78
N VAL A 334 2.26 -27.09 10.37
CA VAL A 334 2.24 -26.81 11.82
C VAL A 334 1.89 -25.35 12.11
N ARG A 335 2.38 -24.42 11.29
CA ARG A 335 2.31 -22.96 11.47
C ARG A 335 1.54 -22.32 10.32
N LEU A 336 1.00 -21.12 10.54
CA LEU A 336 0.33 -20.34 9.50
C LEU A 336 0.97 -18.96 9.39
N ALA A 337 1.19 -18.47 8.17
CA ALA A 337 1.65 -17.10 7.92
C ALA A 337 0.78 -16.42 6.85
N LEU A 338 0.47 -15.15 7.06
CA LEU A 338 -0.39 -14.32 6.23
C LEU A 338 0.28 -12.98 5.92
N ALA A 339 0.32 -12.58 4.66
CA ALA A 339 0.63 -11.20 4.28
C ALA A 339 -0.59 -10.30 4.50
N ASP A 340 -0.45 -9.31 5.39
CA ASP A 340 -1.46 -8.29 5.68
C ASP A 340 -1.03 -6.98 5.02
N THR A 341 -1.26 -6.91 3.71
CA THR A 341 -0.47 -6.11 2.77
C THR A 341 -0.52 -4.61 3.02
N PHE A 342 -1.70 -4.01 3.15
CA PHE A 342 -1.80 -2.55 3.35
C PHE A 342 -1.38 -2.15 4.77
N ASN A 343 -1.23 -3.12 5.68
CA ASN A 343 -0.66 -2.94 7.01
C ASN A 343 0.86 -3.19 7.06
N ASN A 344 1.54 -3.32 5.91
CA ASN A 344 3.02 -3.42 5.80
C ASN A 344 3.64 -4.53 6.69
N ARG A 345 2.95 -5.67 6.82
CA ARG A 345 3.32 -6.72 7.79
C ARG A 345 3.01 -8.14 7.34
N ILE A 346 3.71 -9.11 7.94
CA ILE A 346 3.34 -10.54 7.92
C ILE A 346 2.88 -10.93 9.32
N LEU A 347 1.70 -11.56 9.42
CA LEU A 347 1.15 -12.12 10.65
C LEU A 347 1.42 -13.62 10.70
N ILE A 348 1.81 -14.13 11.87
CA ILE A 348 2.27 -15.52 12.06
C ILE A 348 1.59 -16.15 13.27
N TRP A 349 1.06 -17.35 13.09
CA TRP A 349 0.60 -18.25 14.16
C TRP A 349 1.55 -19.44 14.28
N ASN A 350 2.05 -19.69 15.50
CA ASN A 350 2.97 -20.77 15.83
C ASN A 350 2.28 -22.15 15.90
N ALA A 351 0.95 -22.18 15.89
CA ALA A 351 0.13 -23.36 15.70
C ALA A 351 -1.02 -23.04 14.72
N LEU A 352 -1.46 -24.03 13.94
CA LEU A 352 -2.62 -23.91 13.06
C LEU A 352 -3.88 -23.44 13.82
N PRO A 353 -4.49 -22.29 13.44
CA PRO A 353 -5.70 -21.80 14.09
C PRO A 353 -6.89 -22.75 13.99
N SER A 354 -7.69 -22.82 15.05
CA SER A 354 -8.95 -23.60 15.11
C SER A 354 -10.18 -22.75 15.40
N ASP A 355 -9.99 -21.43 15.56
CA ASP A 355 -10.99 -20.40 15.79
C ASP A 355 -10.36 -19.03 15.43
N ASN A 356 -11.07 -17.91 15.58
CA ASN A 356 -10.61 -16.54 15.35
C ASN A 356 -9.62 -16.06 16.44
N VAL A 357 -8.45 -16.70 16.54
CA VAL A 357 -7.42 -16.39 17.55
C VAL A 357 -6.35 -15.43 17.01
N PRO A 358 -5.81 -14.49 17.82
CA PRO A 358 -4.73 -13.60 17.39
C PRO A 358 -3.44 -14.34 16.99
N PRO A 359 -2.64 -13.77 16.06
CA PRO A 359 -1.29 -14.26 15.75
C PRO A 359 -0.30 -14.08 16.91
N ASP A 360 0.72 -14.94 16.95
CA ASP A 360 1.80 -14.95 17.94
C ASP A 360 2.93 -13.98 17.62
N ILE A 361 3.26 -13.81 16.32
CA ILE A 361 4.41 -13.02 15.85
C ILE A 361 3.98 -12.12 14.68
N VAL A 362 4.60 -10.93 14.58
CA VAL A 362 4.50 -10.03 13.42
C VAL A 362 5.89 -9.67 12.86
N LEU A 363 6.04 -9.73 11.53
CA LEU A 363 7.22 -9.23 10.81
C LEU A 363 6.88 -7.94 10.04
N GLY A 364 7.88 -7.12 9.73
CA GLY A 364 7.72 -5.81 9.10
C GLY A 364 7.47 -4.68 10.10
N GLN A 365 6.97 -5.00 11.30
CA GLN A 365 6.59 -4.09 12.37
C GLN A 365 7.11 -4.58 13.73
N THR A 366 7.20 -3.68 14.72
CA THR A 366 7.61 -4.00 16.10
C THR A 366 6.51 -4.70 16.90
N ASP A 367 5.25 -4.50 16.53
CA ASP A 367 4.07 -4.85 17.29
C ASP A 367 2.84 -4.92 16.37
N PHE A 368 1.71 -5.38 16.92
CA PHE A 368 0.49 -5.61 16.14
C PHE A 368 -0.36 -4.37 15.90
N ASN A 369 0.05 -3.17 16.36
CA ASN A 369 -0.75 -1.95 16.23
C ASN A 369 -0.20 -1.04 15.13
N THR A 370 1.09 -1.13 14.79
CA THR A 370 1.77 -0.29 13.79
C THR A 370 1.73 -0.84 12.36
N ASN A 371 1.75 0.04 11.35
CA ASN A 371 1.89 -0.31 9.91
C ASN A 371 2.84 0.61 9.11
N ASN A 372 3.89 1.15 9.76
CA ASN A 372 4.85 2.04 9.11
C ASN A 372 5.56 1.33 7.94
N PRO A 373 5.57 1.85 6.71
CA PRO A 373 6.38 1.29 5.64
C PRO A 373 7.87 1.54 5.92
N GLY A 374 8.74 0.70 5.35
CA GLY A 374 10.19 0.91 5.42
C GLY A 374 10.98 -0.13 4.66
N ASN A 375 12.30 0.09 4.56
CA ASN A 375 13.21 -0.72 3.75
C ASN A 375 14.43 -1.28 4.49
N SER A 376 14.45 -1.24 5.82
CA SER A 376 15.44 -2.00 6.60
C SER A 376 15.15 -3.52 6.53
N PRO A 377 16.06 -4.41 6.99
CA PRO A 377 15.82 -5.86 6.97
C PRO A 377 14.66 -6.34 7.86
N SER A 378 14.17 -5.52 8.78
CA SER A 378 13.05 -5.80 9.69
C SER A 378 11.74 -5.10 9.29
N GLN A 379 11.76 -4.25 8.26
CA GLN A 379 10.61 -3.50 7.74
C GLN A 379 10.22 -3.96 6.33
N MET A 380 9.00 -3.61 5.92
CA MET A 380 8.43 -3.93 4.62
C MET A 380 7.67 -2.73 4.04
N ASN A 381 7.43 -2.73 2.73
CA ASN A 381 6.48 -1.86 2.06
C ASN A 381 5.60 -2.71 1.12
N TRP A 382 4.34 -2.87 1.52
CA TRP A 382 3.29 -3.58 0.80
C TRP A 382 3.63 -5.05 0.45
N PRO A 383 3.92 -5.91 1.45
CA PRO A 383 4.27 -7.31 1.18
C PRO A 383 3.06 -8.09 0.65
N ILE A 384 3.21 -8.78 -0.49
CA ILE A 384 2.11 -9.49 -1.18
C ILE A 384 2.07 -11.00 -0.91
N SER A 385 3.20 -11.62 -0.57
CA SER A 385 3.21 -13.06 -0.32
C SER A 385 4.31 -13.53 0.61
N VAL A 386 3.94 -14.47 1.46
CA VAL A 386 4.85 -15.31 2.25
C VAL A 386 4.84 -16.75 1.71
N SER A 387 5.94 -17.48 1.92
CA SER A 387 6.06 -18.93 1.72
C SER A 387 6.84 -19.55 2.88
N LEU A 388 6.45 -20.75 3.33
CA LEU A 388 7.05 -21.49 4.45
C LEU A 388 7.47 -22.89 3.98
N ALA A 389 8.68 -23.31 4.32
CA ALA A 389 9.14 -24.71 4.14
C ALA A 389 10.40 -24.99 4.96
N SER A 390 10.59 -26.23 5.44
CA SER A 390 11.84 -26.69 6.08
C SER A 390 12.40 -25.76 7.17
N ASN A 391 11.51 -25.18 8.00
CA ASN A 391 11.82 -24.16 9.01
C ASN A 391 12.47 -22.87 8.48
N LYS A 392 12.16 -22.50 7.24
CA LYS A 392 12.50 -21.22 6.57
C LYS A 392 11.23 -20.44 6.25
N LEU A 393 11.37 -19.13 6.15
CA LEU A 393 10.29 -18.20 5.79
C LEU A 393 10.83 -17.23 4.72
N VAL A 394 10.05 -16.97 3.68
CA VAL A 394 10.43 -16.02 2.61
C VAL A 394 9.25 -15.13 2.24
N VAL A 395 9.52 -13.85 2.00
CA VAL A 395 8.52 -12.80 1.73
C VAL A 395 8.86 -12.02 0.46
N THR A 396 7.87 -11.75 -0.38
CA THR A 396 7.93 -10.71 -1.42
C THR A 396 7.65 -9.35 -0.79
N ASP A 397 8.64 -8.46 -0.78
CA ASP A 397 8.54 -7.12 -0.22
C ASP A 397 8.37 -6.13 -1.38
N THR A 398 7.11 -6.00 -1.82
CA THR A 398 6.78 -5.84 -3.23
C THR A 398 7.04 -4.43 -3.78
N TYR A 399 6.79 -3.37 -3.01
CA TYR A 399 7.14 -2.01 -3.44
C TYR A 399 8.59 -1.63 -3.10
N ASN A 400 9.30 -2.43 -2.30
CA ASN A 400 10.75 -2.34 -2.10
C ASN A 400 11.57 -3.11 -3.16
N ASP A 401 10.95 -3.68 -4.20
CA ASP A 401 11.61 -4.35 -5.32
C ASP A 401 12.58 -5.49 -4.88
N ARG A 402 12.22 -6.23 -3.81
CA ARG A 402 13.11 -7.20 -3.17
C ARG A 402 12.40 -8.42 -2.55
N ILE A 403 13.20 -9.44 -2.24
CA ILE A 403 12.81 -10.64 -1.49
C ILE A 403 13.53 -10.66 -0.14
N LEU A 404 12.80 -10.91 0.94
CA LEU A 404 13.31 -11.05 2.31
C LEU A 404 13.29 -12.52 2.73
N ILE A 405 14.42 -13.04 3.24
CA ILE A 405 14.63 -14.46 3.54
C ILE A 405 15.07 -14.64 5.00
N TRP A 406 14.38 -15.52 5.72
CA TRP A 406 14.77 -16.04 7.03
C TRP A 406 15.21 -17.50 6.88
N ASN A 407 16.48 -17.76 7.23
CA ASN A 407 17.12 -19.07 7.13
C ASN A 407 16.73 -20.02 8.28
N SER A 408 16.21 -19.46 9.37
CA SER A 408 15.54 -20.14 10.46
C SER A 408 14.26 -19.37 10.80
N PHE A 409 13.19 -20.09 11.14
CA PHE A 409 11.89 -19.48 11.40
C PHE A 409 11.93 -18.43 12.53
N PRO A 410 11.24 -17.27 12.39
CA PRO A 410 11.28 -16.20 13.38
C PRO A 410 10.76 -16.60 14.76
N THR A 411 11.27 -15.94 15.81
CA THR A 411 10.88 -16.18 17.21
C THR A 411 10.47 -14.92 17.97
N ILE A 412 10.62 -13.73 17.37
CA ILE A 412 10.25 -12.42 17.95
C ILE A 412 9.61 -11.52 16.88
N ASN A 413 8.85 -10.52 17.32
CA ASN A 413 8.35 -9.47 16.44
C ASN A 413 9.49 -8.67 15.79
N GLY A 414 9.28 -8.21 14.56
CA GLY A 414 10.23 -7.37 13.85
C GLY A 414 11.58 -8.03 13.59
N GLN A 415 11.69 -9.37 13.67
CA GLN A 415 12.96 -10.06 13.47
C GLN A 415 13.51 -9.77 12.06
N PRO A 416 14.73 -9.22 11.91
CA PRO A 416 15.29 -8.90 10.61
C PRO A 416 15.55 -10.15 9.77
N ALA A 417 15.41 -10.02 8.45
CA ALA A 417 15.76 -11.08 7.50
C ALA A 417 17.26 -11.40 7.53
N ASP A 418 17.60 -12.69 7.46
CA ASP A 418 18.98 -13.18 7.39
C ASP A 418 19.63 -12.86 6.04
N LEU A 419 18.84 -12.91 4.95
CA LEU A 419 19.27 -12.62 3.59
C LEU A 419 18.24 -11.75 2.84
N ILE A 420 18.73 -10.96 1.90
CA ILE A 420 17.93 -10.11 1.01
C ILE A 420 18.39 -10.30 -0.44
N ILE A 421 17.45 -10.46 -1.36
CA ILE A 421 17.68 -10.37 -2.81
C ILE A 421 17.00 -9.10 -3.31
N ASN A 422 17.81 -8.08 -3.60
CA ASN A 422 17.36 -6.80 -4.12
C ASN A 422 17.42 -6.80 -5.65
N ASN A 423 16.65 -5.92 -6.28
CA ASN A 423 16.81 -5.62 -7.70
C ASN A 423 18.27 -5.20 -8.02
N THR A 424 18.97 -6.02 -8.79
CA THR A 424 20.34 -5.76 -9.28
C THR A 424 20.45 -5.96 -10.79
N GLY A 425 19.31 -5.91 -11.49
CA GLY A 425 19.21 -5.93 -12.95
C GLY A 425 19.26 -4.53 -13.58
N PRO A 426 19.59 -4.41 -14.87
CA PRO A 426 19.53 -3.13 -15.58
C PRO A 426 18.08 -2.64 -15.79
N LYS A 427 17.83 -1.32 -15.64
CA LYS A 427 16.49 -0.72 -15.76
C LYS A 427 15.90 -1.04 -17.15
N GLY A 428 14.70 -1.61 -17.16
CA GLY A 428 13.97 -1.98 -18.38
C GLY A 428 14.34 -3.34 -19.00
N GLN A 429 15.12 -4.20 -18.32
CA GLN A 429 15.51 -5.52 -18.83
C GLN A 429 15.24 -6.64 -17.81
N SER A 430 14.63 -7.73 -18.27
CA SER A 430 14.38 -8.92 -17.46
C SER A 430 15.63 -9.82 -17.46
N THR A 431 16.19 -10.09 -16.30
CA THR A 431 17.43 -10.84 -16.11
C THR A 431 17.37 -11.66 -14.82
N LYS A 432 18.28 -12.63 -14.63
CA LYS A 432 18.45 -13.42 -13.38
C LYS A 432 18.81 -12.60 -12.13
N ARG A 433 18.93 -11.27 -12.26
CA ARG A 433 19.19 -10.29 -11.19
C ARG A 433 18.10 -9.23 -11.08
N THR A 434 17.17 -9.16 -12.02
CA THR A 434 16.05 -8.22 -12.00
C THR A 434 15.00 -8.76 -11.04
N VAL A 435 14.73 -8.04 -9.96
CA VAL A 435 13.58 -8.32 -9.08
C VAL A 435 12.70 -7.07 -9.15
N LYS A 436 11.53 -7.15 -9.79
CA LYS A 436 10.71 -5.95 -10.00
C LYS A 436 9.24 -6.22 -9.72
N TRP A 437 8.70 -5.48 -8.77
CA TRP A 437 7.35 -5.59 -8.22
C TRP A 437 6.97 -7.06 -8.01
N PRO A 438 7.72 -7.84 -7.19
CA PRO A 438 7.50 -9.28 -7.06
C PRO A 438 6.23 -9.56 -6.26
N TRP A 439 5.33 -10.42 -6.76
CA TRP A 439 4.08 -10.76 -6.05
C TRP A 439 4.11 -12.20 -5.56
N GLY A 440 4.19 -13.18 -6.46
CA GLY A 440 4.11 -14.60 -6.13
C GLY A 440 5.46 -15.16 -5.65
N ILE A 441 5.44 -16.08 -4.69
CA ILE A 441 6.61 -16.83 -4.23
C ILE A 441 6.25 -18.24 -3.76
N TRP A 442 7.16 -19.19 -3.99
CA TRP A 442 7.11 -20.56 -3.50
C TRP A 442 8.52 -21.07 -3.13
N THR A 443 8.59 -22.00 -2.19
CA THR A 443 9.80 -22.78 -1.86
C THR A 443 9.43 -24.14 -1.27
N ASP A 444 10.22 -25.18 -1.59
CA ASP A 444 10.23 -26.49 -0.88
C ASP A 444 11.31 -26.54 0.24
N GLY A 445 11.96 -25.41 0.52
CA GLY A 445 13.10 -25.26 1.42
C GLY A 445 14.46 -25.63 0.79
N ASN A 446 14.47 -26.24 -0.40
CA ASN A 446 15.65 -26.62 -1.17
C ASN A 446 15.77 -25.82 -2.48
N LYS A 447 14.66 -25.38 -3.06
CA LYS A 447 14.52 -24.50 -4.24
C LYS A 447 13.66 -23.29 -3.90
N MET A 448 13.65 -22.28 -4.75
CA MET A 448 12.77 -21.12 -4.62
C MET A 448 12.32 -20.63 -5.99
N ALA A 449 11.10 -20.11 -6.10
CA ALA A 449 10.57 -19.49 -7.31
C ALA A 449 9.80 -18.20 -6.97
N ILE A 450 9.96 -17.13 -7.76
CA ILE A 450 9.20 -15.87 -7.62
C ILE A 450 8.63 -15.41 -8.96
N THR A 451 7.55 -14.63 -8.93
CA THR A 451 7.15 -13.80 -10.07
C THR A 451 7.80 -12.42 -9.99
N ASN A 452 8.12 -11.84 -11.13
CA ASN A 452 8.48 -10.44 -11.32
C ASN A 452 7.33 -9.74 -12.06
N THR A 453 6.26 -9.42 -11.35
CA THR A 453 5.03 -8.84 -11.92
C THR A 453 5.33 -7.58 -12.73
N GLY A 454 6.27 -6.75 -12.27
CA GLY A 454 6.66 -5.49 -12.93
C GLY A 454 7.68 -5.63 -14.07
N ALA A 455 8.09 -6.85 -14.42
CA ALA A 455 9.05 -7.14 -15.50
C ALA A 455 8.68 -8.41 -16.32
N GLY A 456 7.41 -8.81 -16.37
CA GLY A 456 6.91 -9.86 -17.26
C GLY A 456 7.74 -11.16 -17.23
N SER A 457 8.10 -11.63 -16.04
CA SER A 457 9.02 -12.77 -15.90
C SER A 457 8.81 -13.53 -14.59
N ALA A 458 9.40 -14.73 -14.50
CA ALA A 458 9.59 -15.47 -13.26
C ALA A 458 11.06 -15.88 -13.10
N LEU A 459 11.50 -16.02 -11.85
CA LEU A 459 12.87 -16.40 -11.49
C LEU A 459 12.86 -17.63 -10.60
N ILE A 460 13.77 -18.58 -10.86
CA ILE A 460 13.89 -19.83 -10.12
C ILE A 460 15.34 -20.05 -9.67
N TRP A 461 15.50 -20.45 -8.41
CA TRP A 461 16.74 -20.91 -7.80
C TRP A 461 16.64 -22.43 -7.58
N ASN A 462 17.56 -23.18 -8.18
CA ASN A 462 17.68 -24.64 -8.04
C ASN A 462 18.31 -25.07 -6.70
N SER A 463 18.86 -24.10 -5.96
CA SER A 463 19.30 -24.26 -4.57
C SER A 463 18.84 -23.05 -3.74
N PHE A 464 18.35 -23.28 -2.53
CA PHE A 464 17.84 -22.21 -1.67
C PHE A 464 18.93 -21.15 -1.43
N PRO A 465 18.65 -19.83 -1.56
CA PRO A 465 19.68 -18.81 -1.52
C PRO A 465 20.51 -18.82 -0.22
N THR A 466 21.83 -18.78 -0.36
CA THR A 466 22.80 -18.81 0.75
C THR A 466 23.55 -17.49 0.94
N SER A 467 23.33 -16.50 0.06
CA SER A 467 23.99 -15.19 0.13
C SER A 467 23.14 -14.06 -0.46
N ASN A 468 23.39 -12.83 -0.01
CA ASN A 468 22.66 -11.64 -0.46
C ASN A 468 22.83 -11.41 -1.97
N ASN A 469 21.74 -11.06 -2.66
CA ASN A 469 21.71 -10.81 -4.11
C ASN A 469 22.27 -11.98 -4.97
N GLN A 470 22.14 -13.22 -4.48
CA GLN A 470 22.41 -14.43 -5.25
C GLN A 470 21.48 -14.47 -6.49
N PRO A 471 22.03 -14.55 -7.72
CA PRO A 471 21.21 -14.67 -8.92
C PRO A 471 20.30 -15.90 -8.87
N ALA A 472 19.17 -15.80 -9.56
CA ALA A 472 18.42 -16.97 -9.97
C ALA A 472 19.28 -17.86 -10.88
N ASP A 473 19.02 -19.17 -10.85
CA ASP A 473 19.64 -20.12 -11.77
C ASP A 473 18.94 -20.12 -13.13
N ILE A 474 17.64 -19.78 -13.15
CA ILE A 474 16.74 -19.83 -14.32
C ILE A 474 15.92 -18.53 -14.40
N LEU A 475 15.78 -18.00 -15.62
CA LEU A 475 14.81 -16.97 -16.02
C LEU A 475 13.74 -17.59 -16.92
N LEU A 476 12.49 -17.16 -16.74
CA LEU A 476 11.37 -17.45 -17.63
C LEU A 476 10.65 -16.15 -18.01
N THR A 477 10.38 -15.95 -19.29
CA THR A 477 9.53 -14.87 -19.83
C THR A 477 8.30 -15.41 -20.59
N GLY A 478 8.26 -16.72 -20.83
CA GLY A 478 7.24 -17.35 -21.67
C GLY A 478 7.31 -16.88 -23.12
N ASP A 479 8.54 -16.76 -23.68
CA ASP A 479 8.82 -16.11 -24.98
C ASP A 479 8.25 -14.68 -25.10
N GLY A 480 8.18 -13.98 -23.96
CA GLY A 480 7.61 -12.64 -23.84
C GLY A 480 6.10 -12.60 -23.58
N ASN A 481 5.39 -13.73 -23.50
CA ASN A 481 3.95 -13.75 -23.25
C ASN A 481 3.57 -13.31 -21.83
N PHE A 482 4.43 -13.55 -20.82
CA PHE A 482 4.21 -13.10 -19.44
C PHE A 482 4.09 -11.56 -19.39
N GLY A 483 2.97 -11.04 -18.91
CA GLY A 483 2.71 -9.60 -18.78
C GLY A 483 2.87 -9.13 -17.36
N THR A 484 1.97 -9.57 -16.48
CA THR A 484 2.01 -9.31 -15.04
C THR A 484 1.78 -10.61 -14.27
N PRO A 485 2.73 -11.56 -14.29
CA PRO A 485 2.63 -12.79 -13.52
C PRO A 485 2.59 -12.45 -12.02
N ARG A 486 1.48 -12.77 -11.35
CA ARG A 486 1.19 -12.39 -9.96
C ARG A 486 1.28 -13.53 -8.95
N GLN A 487 1.03 -14.77 -9.39
CA GLN A 487 0.94 -15.93 -8.48
C GLN A 487 1.82 -17.08 -8.97
N ILE A 488 2.31 -17.89 -8.02
CA ILE A 488 3.02 -19.15 -8.29
C ILE A 488 2.40 -20.26 -7.44
N THR A 489 2.41 -21.48 -7.96
CA THR A 489 2.01 -22.69 -7.23
C THR A 489 2.83 -23.89 -7.73
N SER A 490 3.31 -24.72 -6.81
CA SER A 490 4.17 -25.87 -7.15
C SER A 490 4.21 -26.90 -6.01
N ASN A 491 4.49 -28.15 -6.36
CA ASN A 491 4.87 -29.25 -5.46
C ASN A 491 6.37 -29.59 -5.57
N GLY A 492 7.13 -28.84 -6.37
CA GLY A 492 8.52 -29.14 -6.73
C GLY A 492 8.69 -30.18 -7.83
N GLN A 493 7.61 -30.66 -8.46
CA GLN A 493 7.61 -31.51 -9.66
C GLN A 493 6.94 -30.82 -10.85
N SER A 494 5.91 -30.00 -10.62
CA SER A 494 5.20 -29.17 -11.61
C SER A 494 5.24 -27.69 -11.20
N LEU A 495 4.88 -26.75 -12.09
CA LEU A 495 4.80 -25.32 -11.78
C LEU A 495 3.56 -24.69 -12.45
N ILE A 496 2.88 -23.80 -11.74
CA ILE A 496 1.77 -22.99 -12.26
C ILE A 496 2.08 -21.51 -11.98
N ILE A 497 1.88 -20.64 -12.97
CA ILE A 497 2.10 -19.18 -12.87
C ILE A 497 0.83 -18.45 -13.31
N GLY A 498 0.14 -17.78 -12.37
CA GLY A 498 -1.06 -16.97 -12.65
C GLY A 498 -0.69 -15.56 -13.12
N ASP A 499 -1.29 -15.08 -14.21
CA ASP A 499 -1.04 -13.76 -14.82
C ASP A 499 -2.37 -13.02 -15.11
N HIS A 500 -2.40 -11.73 -14.77
CA HIS A 500 -3.56 -10.85 -14.95
C HIS A 500 -3.56 -10.13 -16.31
N ASN A 501 -2.41 -10.04 -17.00
CA ASN A 501 -2.25 -9.32 -18.27
C ASN A 501 -1.42 -10.18 -19.27
N SER A 502 -1.75 -11.46 -19.39
CA SER A 502 -1.18 -12.39 -20.37
C SER A 502 -1.24 -11.83 -21.79
N LYS A 503 -0.22 -12.14 -22.60
CA LYS A 503 -0.17 -11.82 -24.04
C LYS A 503 -0.24 -13.05 -24.95
N ASP A 504 -0.46 -14.24 -24.37
CA ASP A 504 -0.48 -15.52 -25.10
C ASP A 504 -1.71 -15.64 -26.02
N ASP A 505 -2.87 -15.19 -25.53
CA ASP A 505 -4.13 -15.12 -26.27
C ASP A 505 -4.63 -13.67 -26.33
N LYS A 506 -5.25 -13.29 -27.44
CA LYS A 506 -5.88 -11.98 -27.63
C LYS A 506 -7.29 -11.91 -27.05
N ASP A 507 -7.94 -13.07 -26.89
CA ASP A 507 -9.30 -13.15 -26.38
C ASP A 507 -9.33 -13.30 -24.84
N PHE A 508 -8.18 -13.64 -24.22
CA PHE A 508 -8.06 -13.90 -22.77
C PHE A 508 -6.75 -13.37 -22.15
N GLU A 509 -6.73 -12.08 -21.80
CA GLU A 509 -5.60 -11.45 -21.07
C GLU A 509 -5.40 -12.00 -19.64
N ILE A 510 -6.28 -12.87 -19.14
CA ILE A 510 -6.29 -13.36 -17.75
C ILE A 510 -6.26 -14.90 -17.71
N GLY A 511 -5.28 -15.48 -17.02
CA GLY A 511 -5.16 -16.94 -16.91
C GLY A 511 -3.92 -17.41 -16.15
N SER A 512 -3.55 -18.67 -16.35
CA SER A 512 -2.43 -19.33 -15.67
C SER A 512 -1.64 -20.22 -16.64
N TYR A 513 -0.33 -20.03 -16.70
CA TYR A 513 0.60 -20.88 -17.43
C TYR A 513 0.90 -22.14 -16.61
N VAL A 514 0.80 -23.32 -17.21
CA VAL A 514 1.05 -24.61 -16.53
C VAL A 514 2.24 -25.31 -17.15
N PHE A 515 3.17 -25.73 -16.29
CA PHE A 515 4.33 -26.55 -16.61
C PHE A 515 4.12 -27.91 -15.93
N ASN A 516 4.01 -28.98 -16.73
CA ASN A 516 3.87 -30.35 -16.24
C ASN A 516 5.11 -30.77 -15.44
N ASP A 517 6.30 -30.43 -15.95
CA ASP A 517 7.60 -30.62 -15.30
C ASP A 517 8.16 -29.29 -14.78
N PHE A 518 8.77 -29.29 -13.60
CA PHE A 518 9.37 -28.11 -12.99
C PHE A 518 10.57 -27.61 -13.83
N PRO A 519 10.60 -26.33 -14.26
CA PRO A 519 11.64 -25.82 -15.16
C PRO A 519 13.07 -26.06 -14.70
N THR A 520 13.92 -26.53 -15.62
CA THR A 520 15.33 -26.92 -15.38
C THR A 520 16.35 -26.05 -16.12
N LYS A 521 15.90 -25.13 -16.98
CA LYS A 521 16.73 -24.22 -17.79
C LYS A 521 15.97 -22.93 -18.12
N ASP A 522 16.72 -21.92 -18.57
CA ASP A 522 16.16 -20.67 -19.11
C ASP A 522 15.18 -20.91 -20.26
N GLU A 523 14.12 -20.09 -20.30
CA GLU A 523 13.04 -20.15 -21.29
C GLU A 523 12.58 -21.59 -21.58
N THR A 524 12.41 -22.37 -20.51
CA THR A 524 11.53 -23.54 -20.56
C THR A 524 10.12 -23.01 -20.85
N MET A 525 9.48 -23.50 -21.90
CA MET A 525 8.09 -23.13 -22.20
C MET A 525 7.11 -23.90 -21.31
N TYR A 526 5.96 -23.29 -21.07
CA TYR A 526 4.81 -23.94 -20.46
C TYR A 526 4.18 -24.94 -21.45
N ASP A 527 3.53 -25.96 -20.92
CA ASP A 527 2.86 -26.99 -21.72
C ASP A 527 1.51 -26.48 -22.28
N PHE A 528 0.81 -25.65 -21.51
CA PHE A 528 -0.45 -25.00 -21.92
C PHE A 528 -0.80 -23.80 -21.03
N PHE A 529 -1.68 -22.93 -21.53
CA PHE A 529 -2.31 -21.85 -20.79
C PHE A 529 -3.75 -22.24 -20.39
N MET A 530 -4.17 -21.87 -19.19
CA MET A 530 -5.44 -22.26 -18.58
C MET A 530 -6.18 -21.02 -18.07
N TYR A 531 -7.48 -20.93 -18.34
CA TYR A 531 -8.36 -19.84 -17.89
C TYR A 531 -9.40 -20.34 -16.88
N ASP A 532 -9.96 -19.43 -16.08
CA ASP A 532 -11.12 -19.73 -15.23
C ASP A 532 -12.37 -19.84 -16.12
N SER A 533 -12.80 -21.08 -16.36
CA SER A 533 -13.93 -21.43 -17.25
C SER A 533 -15.31 -20.98 -16.76
N ILE A 534 -15.41 -20.47 -15.52
CA ILE A 534 -16.65 -19.97 -14.92
C ILE A 534 -16.64 -18.44 -14.86
N ASN A 535 -15.49 -17.85 -14.54
CA ASN A 535 -15.32 -16.41 -14.44
C ASN A 535 -14.06 -15.94 -15.19
N PRO A 536 -14.17 -15.38 -16.41
CA PRO A 536 -13.00 -14.94 -17.19
C PRO A 536 -12.18 -13.82 -16.52
N ARG A 537 -12.67 -13.21 -15.43
CA ARG A 537 -11.93 -12.26 -14.60
C ARG A 537 -11.28 -12.89 -13.35
N GLY A 538 -11.19 -14.23 -13.27
CA GLY A 538 -10.65 -14.99 -12.13
C GLY A 538 -9.38 -15.80 -12.40
N GLY A 539 -8.82 -15.75 -13.61
CA GLY A 539 -7.84 -16.72 -14.12
C GLY A 539 -6.43 -16.74 -13.52
N TRP A 540 -5.95 -15.69 -12.81
CA TRP A 540 -4.58 -15.64 -12.26
C TRP A 540 -4.39 -16.43 -10.95
N SER A 541 -4.96 -17.64 -10.90
CA SER A 541 -5.16 -18.40 -9.66
C SER A 541 -3.89 -18.76 -8.89
N ARG A 542 -4.00 -18.79 -7.55
CA ARG A 542 -3.02 -19.38 -6.63
C ARG A 542 -3.61 -20.66 -6.04
N GLY A 543 -2.80 -21.69 -5.90
CA GLY A 543 -3.21 -22.97 -5.35
C GLY A 543 -2.33 -23.47 -4.20
N ALA A 544 -2.79 -24.56 -3.60
CA ALA A 544 -2.08 -25.36 -2.62
C ALA A 544 -2.28 -26.84 -2.99
N PHE A 545 -1.18 -27.60 -2.93
CA PHE A 545 -1.25 -29.05 -3.00
C PHE A 545 -1.73 -29.62 -1.68
N LEU A 546 -2.52 -30.68 -1.74
CA LEU A 546 -3.05 -31.39 -0.57
C LEU A 546 -2.16 -32.60 -0.25
N ASP A 547 -2.18 -33.06 1.00
CA ASP A 547 -1.35 -34.18 1.46
C ASP A 547 -1.66 -35.52 0.74
N ASP A 548 -2.83 -35.63 0.10
CA ASP A 548 -3.25 -36.76 -0.74
C ASP A 548 -2.85 -36.62 -2.23
N GLY A 549 -2.17 -35.54 -2.61
CA GLY A 549 -1.68 -35.27 -3.96
C GLY A 549 -2.62 -34.46 -4.86
N ARG A 550 -3.83 -34.15 -4.40
CA ARG A 550 -4.78 -33.28 -5.11
C ARG A 550 -4.32 -31.83 -5.13
N LEU A 551 -4.93 -31.02 -6.00
CA LEU A 551 -4.66 -29.59 -6.12
C LEU A 551 -5.92 -28.77 -5.80
N ALA A 552 -5.87 -27.94 -4.76
CA ALA A 552 -6.80 -26.84 -4.58
C ALA A 552 -6.26 -25.60 -5.31
N LEU A 553 -7.02 -25.01 -6.23
CA LEU A 553 -6.63 -23.86 -7.04
C LEU A 553 -7.70 -22.77 -6.94
N PHE A 554 -7.31 -21.56 -6.57
CA PHE A 554 -8.22 -20.48 -6.18
C PHE A 554 -7.89 -19.15 -6.89
N GLY A 555 -8.91 -18.58 -7.53
CA GLY A 555 -8.86 -17.26 -8.17
C GLY A 555 -10.00 -16.39 -7.68
N ARG A 556 -11.13 -16.42 -8.40
CA ARG A 556 -12.44 -15.99 -7.87
C ARG A 556 -13.24 -17.17 -7.31
N THR A 557 -13.22 -18.26 -8.06
CA THR A 557 -13.82 -19.55 -7.69
C THR A 557 -12.74 -20.46 -7.08
N LEU A 558 -13.13 -21.38 -6.19
CA LEU A 558 -12.25 -22.43 -5.67
C LEU A 558 -12.49 -23.73 -6.46
N PHE A 559 -11.42 -24.30 -6.99
CA PHE A 559 -11.43 -25.53 -7.77
C PHE A 559 -10.59 -26.60 -7.08
N ILE A 560 -11.10 -27.83 -6.97
CA ILE A 560 -10.36 -29.00 -6.50
C ILE A 560 -10.19 -29.95 -7.69
N TYR A 561 -8.94 -30.28 -8.03
CA TYR A 561 -8.58 -31.27 -9.05
C TYR A 561 -7.95 -32.49 -8.39
N ASP A 562 -8.30 -33.70 -8.85
CA ASP A 562 -7.71 -34.94 -8.30
C ASP A 562 -6.22 -35.09 -8.61
N THR A 563 -5.74 -34.44 -9.68
CA THR A 563 -4.32 -34.35 -10.07
C THR A 563 -4.02 -32.95 -10.60
N VAL A 564 -2.73 -32.63 -10.84
CA VAL A 564 -2.37 -31.45 -11.63
C VAL A 564 -3.08 -31.52 -13.01
N PRO A 565 -3.68 -30.41 -13.50
CA PRO A 565 -4.15 -30.31 -14.87
C PRO A 565 -3.04 -30.63 -15.89
N THR A 566 -3.34 -31.41 -16.92
CA THR A 566 -2.37 -31.80 -17.98
C THR A 566 -2.72 -31.21 -19.35
N SER A 567 -3.79 -30.42 -19.41
CA SER A 567 -4.26 -29.68 -20.60
C SER A 567 -5.24 -28.58 -20.18
N ASN A 568 -5.47 -27.60 -21.05
CA ASN A 568 -6.52 -26.59 -20.86
C ASN A 568 -7.96 -27.16 -20.91
N SER A 569 -8.12 -28.43 -21.29
CA SER A 569 -9.38 -29.18 -21.26
C SER A 569 -9.57 -30.03 -19.99
N SER A 570 -8.57 -30.04 -19.09
CA SER A 570 -8.67 -30.67 -17.77
C SER A 570 -9.74 -29.99 -16.93
N LYS A 571 -10.60 -30.77 -16.26
CA LYS A 571 -11.69 -30.24 -15.44
C LYS A 571 -11.44 -30.52 -13.96
N PRO A 572 -11.87 -29.63 -13.05
CA PRO A 572 -11.88 -29.91 -11.62
C PRO A 572 -12.88 -31.02 -11.31
N THR A 573 -12.56 -31.80 -10.29
CA THR A 573 -13.46 -32.81 -9.71
C THR A 573 -14.54 -32.16 -8.85
N LEU A 574 -14.22 -31.00 -8.24
CA LEU A 574 -15.18 -30.15 -7.54
C LEU A 574 -14.93 -28.68 -7.83
N THR A 575 -15.98 -27.95 -8.19
CA THR A 575 -16.06 -26.49 -8.09
C THR A 575 -16.73 -26.14 -6.76
N VAL A 576 -16.22 -25.15 -6.04
CA VAL A 576 -16.85 -24.57 -4.84
C VAL A 576 -17.18 -23.11 -5.14
N ASP A 577 -18.48 -22.85 -5.29
CA ASP A 577 -19.06 -21.61 -5.80
C ASP A 577 -20.24 -21.08 -4.95
N GLY A 578 -20.77 -21.87 -4.00
CA GLY A 578 -21.85 -21.44 -3.11
C GLY A 578 -21.45 -20.34 -2.12
N TYR A 579 -20.16 -20.23 -1.78
CA TYR A 579 -19.64 -19.21 -0.87
C TYR A 579 -18.96 -18.05 -1.64
N ASN A 580 -19.40 -16.81 -1.40
CA ASN A 580 -18.83 -15.63 -2.05
C ASN A 580 -17.50 -15.17 -1.39
N PHE A 581 -16.38 -15.74 -1.83
CA PHE A 581 -15.06 -15.39 -1.32
C PHE A 581 -14.68 -13.90 -1.47
N THR A 582 -15.23 -13.15 -2.43
CA THR A 582 -14.91 -11.72 -2.62
C THR A 582 -13.38 -11.44 -2.74
N SER A 583 -12.61 -12.28 -3.45
CA SER A 583 -11.13 -12.26 -3.43
C SER A 583 -10.49 -11.00 -4.04
N GLY A 584 -10.80 -10.67 -5.29
CA GLY A 584 -10.19 -9.55 -6.00
C GLY A 584 -8.74 -9.82 -6.45
N ASP A 585 -7.85 -8.85 -6.30
CA ASP A 585 -6.45 -8.93 -6.75
C ASP A 585 -5.57 -9.88 -5.91
N TYR A 586 -6.05 -10.29 -4.72
CA TYR A 586 -5.24 -10.87 -3.64
C TYR A 586 -5.57 -12.32 -3.21
N PRO A 587 -6.04 -13.24 -4.07
CA PRO A 587 -6.40 -14.59 -3.63
C PRO A 587 -5.19 -15.36 -3.08
N GLY A 588 -5.39 -16.06 -1.97
CA GLY A 588 -4.41 -16.99 -1.41
C GLY A 588 -5.09 -18.21 -0.81
N VAL A 589 -4.45 -19.38 -0.95
CA VAL A 589 -4.88 -20.62 -0.30
C VAL A 589 -3.65 -21.35 0.27
N ALA A 590 -3.84 -21.98 1.43
CA ALA A 590 -2.89 -22.86 2.08
C ALA A 590 -3.61 -24.11 2.60
N ALA A 591 -2.95 -25.27 2.53
CA ALA A 591 -3.50 -26.57 2.92
C ALA A 591 -2.61 -27.23 3.99
N ALA A 592 -3.20 -27.88 4.98
CA ALA A 592 -2.48 -28.59 6.04
C ALA A 592 -3.33 -29.77 6.56
N GLY A 593 -2.94 -31.00 6.25
CA GLY A 593 -3.84 -32.15 6.41
C GLY A 593 -5.15 -31.93 5.66
N ASP A 594 -6.27 -32.25 6.30
CA ASP A 594 -7.60 -32.02 5.74
C ASP A 594 -8.06 -30.54 5.74
N LYS A 595 -7.28 -29.59 6.28
CA LYS A 595 -7.71 -28.18 6.41
C LYS A 595 -7.32 -27.33 5.21
N LEU A 596 -8.22 -26.43 4.79
CA LEU A 596 -7.91 -25.32 3.88
C LEU A 596 -8.08 -23.97 4.58
N TYR A 597 -7.10 -23.10 4.41
CA TYR A 597 -7.13 -21.69 4.82
C TYR A 597 -7.13 -20.82 3.56
N ILE A 598 -8.17 -20.03 3.34
CA ILE A 598 -8.33 -19.19 2.15
C ILE A 598 -8.34 -17.72 2.55
N SER A 599 -7.32 -17.00 2.09
CA SER A 599 -7.17 -15.56 2.24
C SER A 599 -8.04 -14.85 1.22
N THR A 600 -8.99 -14.03 1.70
CA THR A 600 -10.10 -13.51 0.90
C THR A 600 -9.90 -12.11 0.34
N GLY A 601 -8.70 -11.51 0.40
CA GLY A 601 -8.43 -10.22 -0.25
C GLY A 601 -9.42 -9.10 0.09
N ASN A 602 -10.27 -8.74 -0.88
CA ASN A 602 -11.25 -7.67 -0.71
C ASN A 602 -12.35 -8.01 0.34
N GLY A 603 -12.59 -9.30 0.61
CA GLY A 603 -13.45 -9.79 1.71
C GLY A 603 -12.85 -9.63 3.13
N ASN A 604 -11.55 -9.27 3.20
CA ASN A 604 -10.78 -8.87 4.39
C ASN A 604 -10.79 -9.85 5.59
N LYS A 605 -10.61 -11.14 5.33
CA LYS A 605 -10.50 -12.22 6.32
C LYS A 605 -9.73 -13.42 5.77
N ILE A 606 -9.41 -14.38 6.63
CA ILE A 606 -9.22 -15.77 6.22
C ILE A 606 -10.54 -16.50 6.46
N VAL A 607 -10.99 -17.33 5.52
CA VAL A 607 -12.02 -18.35 5.79
C VAL A 607 -11.38 -19.73 5.83
N VAL A 608 -11.87 -20.58 6.72
CA VAL A 608 -11.24 -21.87 7.02
C VAL A 608 -12.24 -23.01 6.86
N TYR A 609 -11.84 -24.03 6.11
CA TYR A 609 -12.53 -25.31 6.07
C TYR A 609 -11.79 -26.31 6.97
N ASN A 610 -12.52 -27.00 7.86
CA ASN A 610 -11.98 -28.03 8.74
C ASN A 610 -11.71 -29.36 8.01
N SER A 611 -12.37 -29.57 6.87
CA SER A 611 -12.15 -30.66 5.94
C SER A 611 -12.16 -30.15 4.50
N ILE A 612 -11.39 -30.77 3.59
CA ILE A 612 -11.37 -30.42 2.17
C ILE A 612 -12.80 -30.47 1.62
N PRO A 613 -13.29 -29.42 0.94
CA PRO A 613 -14.67 -29.37 0.45
C PRO A 613 -15.09 -30.59 -0.36
N THR A 614 -16.33 -31.03 -0.13
CA THR A 614 -16.94 -32.21 -0.77
C THR A 614 -18.23 -31.89 -1.54
N LYS A 615 -18.74 -30.66 -1.42
CA LYS A 615 -19.90 -30.14 -2.14
C LYS A 615 -19.61 -28.72 -2.63
N SER A 616 -20.29 -28.27 -3.68
CA SER A 616 -20.09 -26.92 -4.22
C SER A 616 -20.73 -25.82 -3.36
N ASP A 617 -21.79 -26.18 -2.65
CA ASP A 617 -22.55 -25.45 -1.62
C ASP A 617 -22.04 -25.75 -0.19
N GLN A 618 -20.76 -26.05 -0.01
CA GLN A 618 -20.17 -26.19 1.32
C GLN A 618 -19.64 -24.83 1.78
N ASP A 619 -20.25 -24.26 2.83
CA ASP A 619 -19.72 -23.09 3.52
C ASP A 619 -18.40 -23.43 4.27
N PRO A 620 -17.51 -22.44 4.49
CA PRO A 620 -16.41 -22.57 5.44
C PRO A 620 -16.93 -22.75 6.88
N ASP A 621 -16.11 -23.36 7.74
CA ASP A 621 -16.46 -23.61 9.14
C ASP A 621 -16.37 -22.35 10.02
N PHE A 622 -15.36 -21.50 9.79
CA PHE A 622 -15.13 -20.26 10.55
C PHE A 622 -14.28 -19.24 9.77
N ALA A 623 -14.15 -18.03 10.32
CA ALA A 623 -13.28 -16.97 9.81
C ALA A 623 -12.21 -16.57 10.83
N ILE A 624 -11.10 -16.00 10.35
CA ILE A 624 -10.05 -15.36 11.15
C ILE A 624 -9.92 -13.92 10.65
N GLY A 625 -9.81 -12.95 11.55
CA GLY A 625 -9.84 -11.52 11.24
C GLY A 625 -11.24 -10.94 10.99
N SER A 626 -12.28 -11.71 11.33
CA SER A 626 -13.69 -11.35 11.23
C SER A 626 -14.49 -12.12 12.30
N PRO A 627 -15.52 -11.52 12.93
CA PRO A 627 -16.34 -12.20 13.94
C PRO A 627 -17.15 -13.38 13.37
N ASP A 628 -17.43 -13.36 12.07
CA ASP A 628 -18.17 -14.41 11.35
C ASP A 628 -17.80 -14.42 9.84
N LEU A 629 -18.44 -15.30 9.07
CA LEU A 629 -18.22 -15.47 7.63
C LEU A 629 -18.75 -14.30 6.77
N ASN A 630 -19.80 -13.61 7.21
CA ASN A 630 -20.52 -12.61 6.43
C ASN A 630 -19.94 -11.20 6.61
N THR A 631 -19.49 -10.88 7.83
CA THR A 631 -18.91 -9.57 8.17
C THR A 631 -17.69 -9.27 7.30
N ASN A 632 -17.62 -8.06 6.73
CA ASN A 632 -16.40 -7.50 6.13
C ASN A 632 -15.90 -6.38 7.03
N THR A 633 -14.74 -6.60 7.67
CA THR A 633 -14.18 -5.70 8.68
C THR A 633 -13.70 -4.36 8.13
N LEU A 634 -13.54 -4.20 6.81
CA LEU A 634 -13.33 -2.88 6.22
C LEU A 634 -14.63 -2.06 6.20
N VAL A 635 -15.76 -2.70 5.91
CA VAL A 635 -17.07 -2.02 5.78
C VAL A 635 -17.61 -1.59 7.14
N GLU A 636 -17.52 -2.44 8.18
CA GLU A 636 -17.99 -2.07 9.52
C GLU A 636 -17.07 -1.08 10.27
N ASN A 637 -15.82 -0.91 9.82
CA ASN A 637 -14.92 0.16 10.29
C ASN A 637 -14.82 1.34 9.30
N TYR A 638 -15.73 1.43 8.33
CA TYR A 638 -15.84 2.55 7.37
C TYR A 638 -14.55 2.87 6.60
N ILE A 639 -13.76 1.83 6.26
CA ILE A 639 -12.56 1.92 5.43
C ILE A 639 -12.98 1.91 3.94
N ILE A 640 -13.32 3.11 3.47
CA ILE A 640 -13.75 3.43 2.11
C ILE A 640 -12.64 3.11 1.10
N GLY A 641 -12.91 2.23 0.12
CA GLY A 641 -12.01 2.05 -1.03
C GLY A 641 -12.24 3.14 -2.09
N ASN A 642 -11.19 3.62 -2.75
CA ASN A 642 -11.28 4.64 -3.82
C ASN A 642 -12.13 5.90 -3.45
N PRO A 643 -11.93 6.55 -2.29
CA PRO A 643 -12.80 7.63 -1.83
C PRO A 643 -12.78 8.86 -2.76
N VAL A 644 -13.97 9.31 -3.18
CA VAL A 644 -14.19 10.55 -3.97
C VAL A 644 -14.94 11.57 -3.11
N SER A 645 -14.31 12.70 -2.76
CA SER A 645 -14.85 13.66 -1.78
C SER A 645 -15.50 14.90 -2.42
N ALA A 646 -16.61 15.37 -1.85
CA ALA A 646 -17.23 16.67 -2.10
C ALA A 646 -17.71 17.34 -0.79
N SER A 647 -17.88 18.66 -0.78
CA SER A 647 -18.20 19.47 0.40
C SER A 647 -18.88 20.78 0.01
N ASN A 648 -19.75 21.30 0.88
CA ASN A 648 -20.37 22.64 0.80
C ASN A 648 -19.81 23.59 1.87
N GLY A 649 -18.60 23.33 2.39
CA GLY A 649 -18.03 24.04 3.54
C GLY A 649 -18.63 23.65 4.90
N THR A 650 -19.63 22.76 4.95
CA THR A 650 -20.27 22.29 6.20
C THR A 650 -20.28 20.77 6.28
N ASN A 651 -20.94 20.10 5.34
CA ASN A 651 -21.02 18.65 5.18
C ASN A 651 -19.78 18.12 4.45
N LEU A 652 -19.38 16.87 4.73
CA LEU A 652 -18.46 16.12 3.87
C LEU A 652 -19.19 14.91 3.29
N LEU A 653 -19.18 14.80 1.96
CA LEU A 653 -19.71 13.69 1.18
C LEU A 653 -18.54 12.90 0.61
N VAL A 654 -18.56 11.57 0.71
CA VAL A 654 -17.53 10.71 0.10
C VAL A 654 -18.19 9.52 -0.59
N SER A 655 -18.04 9.37 -1.91
CA SER A 655 -18.52 8.20 -2.64
C SER A 655 -17.42 7.16 -2.87
N SER A 656 -17.82 5.91 -3.13
CA SER A 656 -16.93 4.81 -3.50
C SER A 656 -17.55 3.91 -4.56
N ASP A 657 -16.83 3.70 -5.66
CA ASP A 657 -17.19 2.69 -6.67
C ASP A 657 -17.00 1.26 -6.13
N PHE A 658 -16.06 1.09 -5.20
CA PHE A 658 -15.56 -0.18 -4.74
C PHE A 658 -16.57 -0.95 -3.87
N ASP A 659 -17.24 -0.24 -2.96
CA ASP A 659 -18.26 -0.79 -2.05
C ASP A 659 -19.69 -0.33 -2.38
N LYS A 660 -19.84 0.50 -3.44
CA LYS A 660 -21.09 1.10 -3.93
C LYS A 660 -21.81 2.03 -2.94
N LYS A 661 -21.09 2.78 -2.12
CA LYS A 661 -21.71 3.66 -1.10
C LYS A 661 -21.45 5.14 -1.32
N LEU A 662 -22.32 5.94 -0.72
CA LEU A 662 -22.06 7.33 -0.35
C LEU A 662 -22.04 7.44 1.18
N TYR A 663 -20.96 7.98 1.71
CA TYR A 663 -20.72 8.23 3.12
C TYR A 663 -20.91 9.73 3.41
N LEU A 664 -21.68 10.07 4.45
CA LEU A 664 -22.01 11.44 4.84
C LEU A 664 -21.50 11.72 6.26
N TRP A 665 -20.72 12.79 6.41
CA TRP A 665 -20.53 13.48 7.69
C TRP A 665 -21.32 14.79 7.70
N ASN A 666 -22.13 14.99 8.74
CA ASN A 666 -22.95 16.19 8.92
C ASN A 666 -22.11 17.46 9.14
N GLN A 667 -20.89 17.31 9.65
CA GLN A 667 -19.89 18.35 9.80
C GLN A 667 -18.56 17.83 9.22
N ARG A 668 -17.74 18.66 8.59
CA ARG A 668 -16.39 18.27 8.16
C ARG A 668 -15.56 17.82 9.37
N PRO A 669 -14.97 16.61 9.38
CA PRO A 669 -14.13 16.16 10.49
C PRO A 669 -12.84 16.96 10.67
N ASP A 670 -12.41 17.08 11.94
CA ASP A 670 -11.09 17.56 12.36
C ASP A 670 -10.29 16.51 13.14
N GLU A 671 -10.73 15.25 13.10
CA GLU A 671 -10.13 14.09 13.77
C GLU A 671 -9.96 12.94 12.77
N SER A 672 -8.94 12.11 12.98
CA SER A 672 -8.70 10.93 12.14
C SER A 672 -9.60 9.76 12.56
N ALA A 673 -9.86 8.83 11.64
CA ALA A 673 -10.58 7.57 11.88
C ALA A 673 -12.03 7.72 12.43
N VAL A 674 -12.66 8.89 12.26
CA VAL A 674 -14.02 9.13 12.78
C VAL A 674 -15.11 8.65 11.82
N HIS A 675 -16.08 7.92 12.36
CA HIS A 675 -17.16 7.32 11.56
C HIS A 675 -18.15 8.38 11.03
N PRO A 676 -18.72 8.17 9.84
CA PRO A 676 -19.75 9.03 9.25
C PRO A 676 -21.06 8.99 10.03
N ASP A 677 -21.89 10.02 9.85
CA ASP A 677 -23.24 10.13 10.43
C ASP A 677 -24.27 9.26 9.68
N ALA A 678 -24.07 9.07 8.37
CA ALA A 678 -24.93 8.21 7.56
C ALA A 678 -24.18 7.56 6.39
N VAL A 679 -24.68 6.40 5.95
CA VAL A 679 -24.21 5.68 4.76
C VAL A 679 -25.40 5.30 3.88
N TYR A 680 -25.29 5.60 2.61
CA TYR A 680 -26.26 5.32 1.55
C TYR A 680 -25.75 4.16 0.69
N GLU A 681 -26.61 3.17 0.44
CA GLU A 681 -26.31 2.05 -0.48
C GLU A 681 -26.76 2.42 -1.90
N ILE A 682 -25.81 2.65 -2.82
CA ILE A 682 -26.07 3.03 -4.21
C ILE A 682 -26.17 1.77 -5.09
N PRO A 683 -27.16 1.65 -6.01
CA PRO A 683 -27.30 0.45 -6.83
C PRO A 683 -26.14 0.18 -7.80
N GLU A 684 -25.65 1.22 -8.48
CA GLU A 684 -24.44 1.17 -9.30
C GLU A 684 -23.26 1.88 -8.67
N ALA A 685 -22.05 1.46 -9.06
CA ALA A 685 -20.79 1.93 -8.49
C ALA A 685 -20.51 3.40 -8.87
N PRO A 686 -20.59 4.38 -7.93
CA PRO A 686 -20.33 5.78 -8.22
C PRO A 686 -18.81 6.02 -8.34
N TRP A 687 -18.32 6.18 -9.57
CA TRP A 687 -16.89 6.38 -9.85
C TRP A 687 -16.44 7.82 -9.59
N ASP A 688 -17.34 8.78 -9.85
CA ASP A 688 -17.06 10.20 -9.69
C ASP A 688 -18.29 10.92 -9.13
N ASN A 689 -18.06 12.07 -8.52
CA ASN A 689 -19.14 12.92 -8.00
C ASN A 689 -18.76 14.39 -8.07
N ALA A 690 -19.78 15.25 -8.07
CA ALA A 690 -19.60 16.69 -7.97
C ALA A 690 -20.74 17.35 -7.19
N LEU A 691 -20.45 18.51 -6.62
CA LEU A 691 -21.37 19.33 -5.84
C LEU A 691 -21.27 20.78 -6.31
N TRP A 692 -22.40 21.40 -6.67
CA TRP A 692 -22.48 22.84 -6.94
C TRP A 692 -23.71 23.45 -6.27
N GLU A 693 -23.49 24.49 -5.47
CA GLU A 693 -24.43 25.02 -4.48
C GLU A 693 -25.04 23.93 -3.58
N ASN A 694 -26.27 23.49 -3.89
CA ASN A 694 -27.00 22.45 -3.18
C ASN A 694 -27.19 21.16 -4.00
N ASN A 695 -26.73 21.15 -5.25
CA ASN A 695 -26.98 20.07 -6.21
C ASN A 695 -25.83 19.06 -6.16
N PHE A 696 -26.11 17.86 -5.68
CA PHE A 696 -25.12 16.78 -5.60
C PHE A 696 -25.39 15.72 -6.66
N VAL A 697 -24.35 15.37 -7.43
CA VAL A 697 -24.43 14.39 -8.52
C VAL A 697 -23.42 13.27 -8.31
N LEU A 698 -23.90 12.03 -8.31
CA LEU A 698 -23.11 10.80 -8.36
C LEU A 698 -23.19 10.21 -9.77
N GLY A 699 -22.08 9.66 -10.29
CA GLY A 699 -22.11 8.95 -11.56
C GLY A 699 -21.07 7.85 -11.68
N GLY A 700 -21.44 6.77 -12.37
CA GLY A 700 -20.54 5.66 -12.64
C GLY A 700 -21.26 4.48 -13.28
N LYS A 701 -20.50 3.61 -13.96
CA LYS A 701 -21.04 2.54 -14.82
C LYS A 701 -22.00 3.11 -15.88
N LYS A 702 -23.30 3.08 -15.62
CA LYS A 702 -24.34 3.68 -16.47
C LYS A 702 -25.40 4.45 -15.67
N GLY A 703 -25.19 4.59 -14.36
CA GLY A 703 -26.09 5.28 -13.45
C GLY A 703 -25.65 6.73 -13.23
N VAL A 704 -26.62 7.63 -13.15
CA VAL A 704 -26.46 9.02 -12.69
C VAL A 704 -27.55 9.29 -11.64
N TYR A 705 -27.15 9.72 -10.45
CA TYR A 705 -28.06 10.02 -9.34
C TYR A 705 -27.88 11.49 -8.96
N ILE A 706 -28.98 12.25 -8.96
CA ILE A 706 -28.99 13.70 -8.74
C ILE A 706 -29.87 13.98 -7.52
N PHE A 707 -29.30 14.66 -6.53
CA PHE A 707 -30.04 15.31 -5.46
C PHE A 707 -30.06 16.82 -5.75
N GLU A 708 -31.24 17.44 -5.73
CA GLU A 708 -31.43 18.90 -5.79
C GLU A 708 -31.36 19.54 -4.39
N SER A 709 -30.87 18.77 -3.40
CA SER A 709 -30.60 19.16 -2.03
C SER A 709 -29.41 18.38 -1.47
N ILE A 710 -28.68 18.94 -0.49
CA ILE A 710 -27.55 18.26 0.16
C ILE A 710 -28.04 16.96 0.86
N PRO A 711 -27.36 15.81 0.68
CA PRO A 711 -27.68 14.59 1.42
C PRO A 711 -27.66 14.78 2.95
N ASP A 712 -28.73 14.43 3.66
CA ASP A 712 -28.95 14.66 5.11
C ASP A 712 -29.12 13.37 5.96
N GLY A 713 -28.88 12.23 5.32
CA GLY A 713 -29.13 10.89 5.85
C GLY A 713 -30.61 10.49 5.87
N THR A 714 -31.51 11.24 5.24
CA THR A 714 -32.95 10.92 5.12
C THR A 714 -33.54 11.12 3.73
N ASN A 715 -33.06 12.13 2.98
CA ASN A 715 -33.44 12.37 1.59
C ASN A 715 -32.91 11.30 0.63
N LEU A 716 -33.53 11.20 -0.54
CA LEU A 716 -33.16 10.32 -1.65
C LEU A 716 -32.88 11.20 -2.88
N PRO A 717 -32.27 10.67 -3.97
CA PRO A 717 -32.02 11.46 -5.17
C PRO A 717 -33.35 11.84 -5.82
N ASP A 718 -33.55 13.13 -6.08
CA ASP A 718 -34.72 13.69 -6.76
C ASP A 718 -34.84 13.17 -8.21
N LYS A 719 -33.71 12.85 -8.86
CA LYS A 719 -33.67 12.19 -10.17
C LYS A 719 -32.63 11.06 -10.20
N THR A 720 -33.01 9.91 -10.77
CA THR A 720 -32.07 8.84 -11.14
C THR A 720 -32.22 8.47 -12.61
N TYR A 721 -31.08 8.30 -13.28
CA TYR A 721 -30.97 7.87 -14.66
C TYR A 721 -30.08 6.65 -14.80
N GLN A 722 -30.40 5.81 -15.77
CA GLN A 722 -29.72 4.55 -16.05
C GLN A 722 -29.75 4.29 -17.55
N ASP A 723 -28.63 3.82 -18.09
CA ASP A 723 -28.34 3.57 -19.51
C ASP A 723 -28.40 4.81 -20.44
N SER A 724 -29.22 5.83 -20.15
CA SER A 724 -29.36 7.01 -21.00
C SER A 724 -30.01 8.23 -20.32
N ILE A 725 -29.74 9.41 -20.88
CA ILE A 725 -30.50 10.66 -20.68
C ILE A 725 -30.72 11.29 -22.06
N GLY A 726 -31.98 11.49 -22.46
CA GLY A 726 -32.33 11.92 -23.82
C GLY A 726 -31.82 10.94 -24.88
N ASN A 727 -30.83 11.36 -25.66
CA ASN A 727 -30.15 10.54 -26.67
C ASN A 727 -28.68 10.21 -26.33
N ALA A 728 -28.16 10.64 -25.18
CA ALA A 728 -26.89 10.15 -24.67
C ALA A 728 -27.11 8.71 -24.16
N ASN A 729 -26.35 7.76 -24.69
CA ASN A 729 -26.43 6.34 -24.32
C ASN A 729 -25.11 5.96 -23.66
N PHE A 730 -25.14 5.62 -22.38
CA PHE A 730 -23.95 5.41 -21.56
C PHE A 730 -23.35 4.03 -21.78
N GLN A 731 -22.02 3.98 -21.80
CA GLN A 731 -21.20 2.78 -21.90
C GLN A 731 -20.46 2.55 -20.57
N GLU A 732 -19.59 3.47 -20.17
CA GLU A 732 -18.90 3.43 -18.88
C GLU A 732 -18.59 4.87 -18.37
N ILE A 733 -19.47 5.40 -17.51
CA ILE A 733 -19.31 6.70 -16.86
C ILE A 733 -18.09 6.68 -15.93
N ARG A 734 -17.24 7.70 -16.08
CA ARG A 734 -15.97 7.88 -15.35
C ARG A 734 -15.71 9.31 -14.87
N GLY A 735 -16.51 10.29 -15.30
CA GLY A 735 -16.38 11.67 -14.89
C GLY A 735 -17.74 12.34 -14.65
N ILE A 736 -17.84 13.18 -13.62
CA ILE A 736 -19.01 14.02 -13.32
C ILE A 736 -18.54 15.43 -12.96
N ALA A 737 -19.15 16.45 -13.54
CA ALA A 737 -19.02 17.84 -13.07
C ALA A 737 -20.35 18.56 -13.21
N ILE A 738 -20.55 19.62 -12.43
CA ILE A 738 -21.72 20.50 -12.50
C ILE A 738 -21.30 21.94 -12.13
N ASP A 739 -21.92 22.93 -12.77
CA ASP A 739 -21.80 24.36 -12.45
C ASP A 739 -23.14 25.10 -12.67
N ASP A 740 -23.16 26.42 -12.51
CA ASP A 740 -24.33 27.31 -12.70
C ASP A 740 -25.07 27.13 -14.04
N LYS A 741 -24.37 26.58 -15.04
CA LYS A 741 -24.76 26.62 -16.46
C LYS A 741 -24.98 25.21 -17.01
N TYR A 742 -24.15 24.25 -16.59
CA TYR A 742 -24.05 22.95 -17.23
C TYR A 742 -23.90 21.77 -16.25
N LEU A 743 -24.57 20.66 -16.57
CA LEU A 743 -24.23 19.32 -16.08
C LEU A 743 -23.37 18.61 -17.12
N TYR A 744 -22.28 17.98 -16.69
CA TYR A 744 -21.36 17.23 -17.53
C TYR A 744 -21.26 15.77 -17.09
N VAL A 745 -21.28 14.84 -18.06
CA VAL A 745 -21.06 13.40 -17.82
C VAL A 745 -19.98 12.89 -18.78
N GLY A 746 -18.83 12.49 -18.22
CA GLY A 746 -17.71 11.88 -18.94
C GLY A 746 -17.87 10.36 -19.04
N ASP A 747 -17.87 9.85 -20.27
CA ASP A 747 -17.97 8.42 -20.61
C ASP A 747 -16.70 7.96 -21.33
N ILE A 748 -15.96 7.04 -20.69
CA ILE A 748 -14.60 6.67 -21.09
C ILE A 748 -14.58 5.87 -22.39
N ASP A 749 -15.56 4.96 -22.55
CA ASP A 749 -15.68 4.07 -23.70
C ASP A 749 -16.34 4.78 -24.88
N ALA A 750 -17.30 5.68 -24.62
CA ALA A 750 -17.83 6.58 -25.63
C ALA A 750 -16.81 7.64 -26.11
N ASN A 751 -15.72 7.85 -25.36
CA ASN A 751 -14.71 8.88 -25.59
C ASN A 751 -15.32 10.29 -25.66
N LYS A 752 -16.24 10.58 -24.74
CA LYS A 752 -17.15 11.73 -24.82
C LYS A 752 -17.45 12.35 -23.47
N VAL A 753 -17.60 13.68 -23.45
CA VAL A 753 -18.25 14.42 -22.36
C VAL A 753 -19.58 14.97 -22.88
N TYR A 754 -20.68 14.42 -22.39
CA TYR A 754 -22.03 14.91 -22.68
C TYR A 754 -22.33 16.15 -21.82
N VAL A 755 -22.96 17.18 -22.41
CA VAL A 755 -23.19 18.47 -21.74
C VAL A 755 -24.67 18.88 -21.84
N TRP A 756 -25.35 19.03 -20.71
CA TRP A 756 -26.73 19.53 -20.61
C TRP A 756 -26.74 20.92 -19.99
N GLU A 757 -27.64 21.79 -20.45
CA GLU A 757 -27.87 23.12 -19.85
C GLU A 757 -28.85 23.00 -18.68
N GLY A 758 -28.34 23.27 -17.47
CA GLY A 758 -29.00 22.92 -16.22
C GLY A 758 -29.16 21.41 -15.98
N ILE A 759 -29.90 21.06 -14.93
CA ILE A 759 -30.20 19.66 -14.57
C ILE A 759 -31.25 19.09 -15.55
N PRO A 760 -30.93 18.00 -16.28
CA PRO A 760 -31.83 17.43 -17.28
C PRO A 760 -33.05 16.73 -16.67
N ASP A 761 -34.08 16.58 -17.50
CA ASP A 761 -35.12 15.54 -17.35
C ASP A 761 -34.78 14.33 -18.22
N LYS A 762 -35.44 13.19 -18.01
CA LYS A 762 -35.15 11.93 -18.74
C LYS A 762 -35.15 12.05 -20.26
N THR A 763 -35.91 13.00 -20.81
CA THR A 763 -36.02 13.27 -22.26
C THR A 763 -35.15 14.42 -22.76
N SER A 764 -34.39 15.10 -21.88
CA SER A 764 -33.49 16.19 -22.28
C SER A 764 -32.28 15.64 -23.01
N ASN A 765 -32.10 15.98 -24.28
CA ASN A 765 -30.87 15.70 -25.00
C ASN A 765 -29.73 16.63 -24.50
N PRO A 766 -28.46 16.22 -24.58
CA PRO A 766 -27.34 17.13 -24.42
C PRO A 766 -27.45 18.31 -25.39
N LYS A 767 -27.05 19.50 -24.95
CA LYS A 767 -26.96 20.71 -25.78
C LYS A 767 -25.87 20.56 -26.85
N PHE A 768 -24.78 19.89 -26.49
CA PHE A 768 -23.72 19.42 -27.36
C PHE A 768 -22.94 18.28 -26.66
N THR A 769 -21.83 17.85 -27.25
CA THR A 769 -20.93 16.84 -26.69
C THR A 769 -19.50 17.21 -27.08
N LEU A 770 -18.55 17.01 -26.17
CA LEU A 770 -17.12 17.20 -26.43
C LEU A 770 -16.49 15.84 -26.72
N ASP A 771 -15.75 15.71 -27.82
CA ASP A 771 -14.95 14.52 -28.12
C ASP A 771 -13.65 14.57 -27.30
N VAL A 772 -13.52 13.69 -26.31
CA VAL A 772 -12.38 13.62 -25.38
C VAL A 772 -11.86 12.19 -25.34
N ALA A 773 -10.58 11.97 -25.57
CA ALA A 773 -10.01 10.62 -25.53
C ALA A 773 -10.00 10.09 -24.08
N SER A 774 -10.79 9.04 -23.82
CA SER A 774 -10.89 8.35 -22.53
C SER A 774 -11.02 9.28 -21.31
N PRO A 775 -12.09 10.09 -21.19
CA PRO A 775 -12.28 10.97 -20.03
C PRO A 775 -12.37 10.15 -18.73
N THR A 776 -11.59 10.55 -17.73
CA THR A 776 -11.72 10.11 -16.35
C THR A 776 -12.37 11.21 -15.50
N ARG A 777 -11.95 11.46 -14.26
CA ARG A 777 -12.61 12.42 -13.37
C ARG A 777 -12.49 13.86 -13.86
N MET A 778 -13.38 14.71 -13.38
CA MET A 778 -13.52 16.08 -13.89
C MET A 778 -14.04 17.06 -12.84
N SER A 779 -13.86 18.34 -13.09
CA SER A 779 -14.22 19.43 -12.16
C SER A 779 -14.55 20.68 -12.95
N SER A 780 -15.52 21.46 -12.47
CA SER A 780 -15.82 22.81 -12.95
C SER A 780 -15.68 23.82 -11.81
N ASP A 781 -15.25 25.04 -12.10
CA ASP A 781 -15.32 26.21 -11.21
C ASP A 781 -16.27 27.30 -11.75
N GLY A 782 -17.03 26.99 -12.81
CA GLY A 782 -17.92 27.93 -13.51
C GLY A 782 -17.24 28.76 -14.61
N GLU A 783 -15.91 28.98 -14.56
CA GLU A 783 -15.16 29.59 -15.68
C GLU A 783 -14.48 28.53 -16.56
N TYR A 784 -13.95 27.47 -15.96
CA TYR A 784 -13.24 26.38 -16.60
C TYR A 784 -13.79 25.01 -16.23
N LEU A 785 -13.81 24.12 -17.22
CA LEU A 785 -13.96 22.68 -17.03
C LEU A 785 -12.58 22.00 -17.19
N ALA A 786 -12.12 21.29 -16.16
CA ALA A 786 -11.00 20.35 -16.23
C ALA A 786 -11.51 18.92 -16.45
N VAL A 787 -10.91 18.20 -17.41
CA VAL A 787 -11.19 16.78 -17.67
C VAL A 787 -9.87 16.00 -17.72
N THR A 788 -9.69 15.01 -16.85
CA THR A 788 -8.51 14.12 -16.92
C THR A 788 -8.64 13.09 -18.03
N SER A 789 -7.50 12.60 -18.51
CA SER A 789 -7.41 11.40 -19.33
C SER A 789 -6.14 10.65 -18.97
N THR A 790 -6.31 9.44 -18.42
CA THR A 790 -5.20 8.55 -18.09
C THR A 790 -4.51 8.02 -19.34
N SER A 791 -5.25 7.80 -20.44
CA SER A 791 -4.69 7.27 -21.70
C SER A 791 -3.82 8.28 -22.44
N THR A 792 -4.15 9.58 -22.41
CA THR A 792 -3.30 10.64 -22.98
C THR A 792 -2.36 11.30 -21.97
N HIS A 793 -2.42 10.91 -20.69
CA HIS A 793 -1.64 11.47 -19.58
C HIS A 793 -1.81 13.00 -19.42
N THR A 794 -3.00 13.55 -19.65
CA THR A 794 -3.25 15.01 -19.61
C THR A 794 -4.49 15.39 -18.82
N VAL A 795 -4.52 16.63 -18.34
CA VAL A 795 -5.76 17.35 -18.04
C VAL A 795 -6.09 18.27 -19.21
N SER A 796 -7.33 18.30 -19.66
CA SER A 796 -7.81 19.23 -20.71
C SER A 796 -8.67 20.31 -20.08
N LEU A 797 -8.27 21.58 -20.23
CA LEU A 797 -8.96 22.76 -19.69
C LEU A 797 -9.81 23.44 -20.78
N PHE A 798 -11.11 23.59 -20.56
CA PHE A 798 -12.03 24.25 -21.48
C PHE A 798 -12.66 25.48 -20.81
N ASN A 799 -12.59 26.66 -21.45
CA ASN A 799 -13.28 27.86 -20.96
C ASN A 799 -14.79 27.80 -21.30
N ILE A 800 -15.64 27.93 -20.27
CA ILE A 800 -17.07 27.56 -20.30
C ILE A 800 -17.94 28.51 -21.14
N ASP A 801 -17.49 29.75 -21.36
CA ASP A 801 -18.12 30.69 -22.30
C ASP A 801 -17.77 30.44 -23.77
N ARG A 802 -16.84 29.52 -24.06
CA ARG A 802 -16.43 29.13 -25.41
C ARG A 802 -16.82 27.69 -25.77
N LEU A 803 -17.52 26.99 -24.87
CA LEU A 803 -17.96 25.61 -25.09
C LEU A 803 -18.97 25.48 -26.23
N SER A 804 -18.72 24.50 -27.08
CA SER A 804 -19.52 24.08 -28.23
C SER A 804 -19.07 22.66 -28.65
N SER A 805 -19.72 22.03 -29.63
CA SER A 805 -19.27 20.73 -30.19
C SER A 805 -17.83 20.73 -30.70
N ASP A 806 -17.36 21.91 -31.15
CA ASP A 806 -16.10 22.07 -31.87
C ASP A 806 -14.99 22.61 -30.93
N ALA A 807 -15.29 22.74 -29.63
CA ALA A 807 -14.37 23.29 -28.63
C ALA A 807 -13.25 22.31 -28.28
N THR A 808 -12.00 22.77 -28.33
CA THR A 808 -10.82 22.00 -27.95
C THR A 808 -10.19 22.58 -26.68
N GLY A 809 -9.99 21.75 -25.66
CA GLY A 809 -9.36 22.15 -24.41
C GLY A 809 -7.85 22.32 -24.49
N THR A 810 -7.30 23.27 -23.75
CA THR A 810 -5.85 23.44 -23.55
C THR A 810 -5.34 22.26 -22.73
N LYS A 811 -4.34 21.53 -23.24
CA LYS A 811 -3.81 20.33 -22.57
C LYS A 811 -2.64 20.67 -21.64
N VAL A 812 -2.80 20.31 -20.38
CA VAL A 812 -1.77 20.36 -19.33
C VAL A 812 -1.20 18.96 -19.11
N GLY A 813 0.12 18.84 -19.02
CA GLY A 813 0.82 17.57 -18.85
C GLY A 813 1.13 16.85 -20.16
N GLY A 814 1.04 15.52 -20.14
CA GLY A 814 1.38 14.61 -21.24
C GLY A 814 2.26 13.44 -20.78
N HIS A 815 2.50 12.47 -21.67
CA HIS A 815 3.37 11.32 -21.37
C HIS A 815 4.76 11.78 -20.90
N GLY A 816 5.21 11.26 -19.76
CA GLY A 816 6.49 11.62 -19.15
C GLY A 816 6.47 12.90 -18.29
N ILE A 817 5.35 13.64 -18.26
CA ILE A 817 5.08 14.68 -17.27
C ILE A 817 4.18 14.11 -16.16
N PHE A 818 3.03 13.56 -16.55
CA PHE A 818 2.13 12.82 -15.66
C PHE A 818 2.21 11.30 -15.94
N ASN A 819 1.83 10.50 -14.95
CA ASN A 819 1.74 9.05 -15.03
C ASN A 819 0.33 8.60 -14.58
N LEU A 820 -0.55 8.33 -15.53
CA LEU A 820 -1.96 7.95 -15.30
C LEU A 820 -2.71 8.92 -14.36
N PRO A 821 -2.86 10.22 -14.70
CA PRO A 821 -3.59 11.17 -13.86
C PRO A 821 -5.09 10.83 -13.83
N GLU A 822 -5.57 10.28 -12.71
CA GLU A 822 -6.98 9.85 -12.53
C GLU A 822 -7.92 10.99 -12.11
N GLY A 823 -7.40 12.03 -11.43
CA GLY A 823 -8.21 13.05 -10.75
C GLY A 823 -7.68 14.48 -10.90
N THR A 824 -8.60 15.45 -10.92
CA THR A 824 -8.29 16.89 -11.00
C THR A 824 -9.38 17.71 -10.32
N ASN A 825 -9.02 18.89 -9.83
CA ASN A 825 -9.95 19.89 -9.33
C ASN A 825 -9.49 21.30 -9.74
N ILE A 826 -10.44 22.18 -9.99
CA ILE A 826 -10.24 23.62 -10.11
C ILE A 826 -11.01 24.29 -8.96
N SER A 827 -10.39 25.23 -8.26
CA SER A 827 -11.02 26.14 -7.30
C SER A 827 -10.09 27.34 -7.09
N ASN A 828 -10.65 28.53 -6.84
CA ASN A 828 -9.90 29.75 -6.51
C ASN A 828 -8.71 30.09 -7.44
N ASN A 829 -8.90 29.98 -8.77
CA ASN A 829 -7.84 30.19 -9.78
C ASN A 829 -6.64 29.21 -9.65
N MET A 830 -6.80 28.09 -8.93
CA MET A 830 -5.80 27.04 -8.77
C MET A 830 -6.18 25.77 -9.55
N LEU A 831 -5.18 25.08 -10.10
CA LEU A 831 -5.34 23.75 -10.71
C LEU A 831 -4.64 22.68 -9.86
N PHE A 832 -5.40 21.69 -9.42
CA PHE A 832 -4.93 20.50 -8.72
C PHE A 832 -5.01 19.29 -9.65
N VAL A 833 -3.95 18.48 -9.70
CA VAL A 833 -3.90 17.23 -10.49
C VAL A 833 -3.32 16.10 -9.65
N ALA A 834 -4.07 15.02 -9.49
CA ALA A 834 -3.62 13.79 -8.86
C ALA A 834 -2.76 13.00 -9.87
N ASP A 835 -1.44 13.10 -9.75
CA ASP A 835 -0.47 12.45 -10.64
C ASP A 835 -0.20 11.02 -10.12
N THR A 836 -1.23 10.18 -10.26
CA THR A 836 -1.44 8.92 -9.52
C THR A 836 -0.23 8.01 -9.53
N GLY A 837 0.29 7.65 -10.70
CA GLY A 837 1.45 6.76 -10.86
C GLY A 837 2.79 7.39 -10.50
N ASN A 838 2.82 8.67 -10.14
CA ASN A 838 3.99 9.40 -9.62
C ASN A 838 3.85 9.75 -8.12
N ASN A 839 2.80 9.25 -7.43
CA ASN A 839 2.64 9.34 -5.98
C ASN A 839 2.61 10.78 -5.41
N LYS A 840 2.00 11.73 -6.14
CA LYS A 840 1.93 13.14 -5.75
C LYS A 840 0.65 13.83 -6.25
N VAL A 841 0.30 14.95 -5.63
CA VAL A 841 -0.61 15.94 -6.24
C VAL A 841 0.24 17.11 -6.75
N ALA A 842 0.11 17.42 -8.04
CA ALA A 842 0.70 18.61 -8.65
C ALA A 842 -0.27 19.80 -8.52
N ILE A 843 0.23 20.96 -8.11
CA ILE A 843 -0.58 22.14 -7.83
C ILE A 843 0.02 23.37 -8.53
N TRP A 844 -0.79 24.00 -9.37
CA TRP A 844 -0.56 25.35 -9.85
C TRP A 844 -1.39 26.31 -8.99
N THR A 845 -0.75 27.25 -8.30
CA THR A 845 -1.46 28.34 -7.57
C THR A 845 -2.02 29.43 -8.49
N ASP A 846 -1.88 29.27 -9.81
CA ASP A 846 -2.42 30.15 -10.84
C ASP A 846 -2.72 29.32 -12.09
N ILE A 847 -3.97 29.28 -12.55
CA ILE A 847 -4.38 28.50 -13.72
C ILE A 847 -3.79 29.09 -15.02
N ASP A 848 -3.49 30.39 -15.06
CA ASP A 848 -2.82 31.01 -16.22
C ASP A 848 -1.38 30.47 -16.40
N ASP A 849 -0.71 30.05 -15.32
CA ASP A 849 0.58 29.37 -15.40
C ASP A 849 0.44 27.98 -16.05
N ALA A 850 -0.65 27.26 -15.76
CA ALA A 850 -0.94 25.97 -16.38
C ALA A 850 -1.35 26.12 -17.87
N LEU A 851 -2.20 27.10 -18.18
CA LEU A 851 -2.63 27.45 -19.55
C LEU A 851 -1.46 27.94 -20.41
N ALA A 852 -0.48 28.63 -19.82
CA ALA A 852 0.78 29.02 -20.46
C ALA A 852 1.81 27.87 -20.60
N GLY A 853 1.48 26.66 -20.12
CA GLY A 853 2.35 25.48 -20.22
C GLY A 853 3.56 25.49 -19.28
N LYS A 854 3.52 26.25 -18.18
CA LYS A 854 4.56 26.24 -17.14
C LYS A 854 4.39 25.01 -16.23
N SER A 855 5.47 24.59 -15.60
CA SER A 855 5.43 23.55 -14.55
C SER A 855 4.62 24.01 -13.33
N TYR A 856 4.04 23.05 -12.61
CA TYR A 856 3.44 23.30 -11.29
C TYR A 856 4.47 23.89 -10.33
N ASN A 857 4.01 24.72 -9.39
CA ASN A 857 4.87 25.42 -8.44
C ASN A 857 4.82 24.80 -7.02
N THR A 858 3.75 24.07 -6.70
CA THR A 858 3.52 23.41 -5.41
C THR A 858 3.21 21.92 -5.64
N LEU A 859 3.55 21.06 -4.67
CA LEU A 859 3.12 19.66 -4.67
C LEU A 859 2.82 19.16 -3.25
N ILE A 860 1.95 18.17 -3.16
CA ILE A 860 1.68 17.36 -1.97
C ILE A 860 2.20 15.93 -2.22
N GLY A 861 2.71 15.28 -1.17
CA GLY A 861 3.49 14.04 -1.28
C GLY A 861 4.98 14.31 -1.47
N ALA A 862 5.70 13.33 -2.04
CA ALA A 862 7.15 13.39 -2.21
C ALA A 862 7.57 13.94 -3.58
N GLU A 863 8.70 14.66 -3.62
CA GLU A 863 9.36 15.11 -4.86
C GLU A 863 9.83 13.93 -5.74
N ASN A 864 10.38 12.89 -5.09
CA ASN A 864 11.16 11.84 -5.74
C ASN A 864 11.04 10.50 -5.00
N ARG A 865 9.90 9.82 -5.12
CA ARG A 865 9.80 8.36 -4.96
C ARG A 865 8.91 7.75 -6.04
N GLU A 866 9.51 6.99 -6.97
CA GLU A 866 8.78 6.06 -7.86
C GLU A 866 8.01 4.99 -7.04
N ILE A 867 8.38 4.81 -5.76
CA ILE A 867 7.82 3.87 -4.79
C ILE A 867 6.68 4.53 -3.97
N PRO A 868 5.44 4.04 -4.03
CA PRO A 868 4.35 4.50 -3.16
C PRO A 868 4.55 4.05 -1.70
N GLU A 869 4.17 4.90 -0.75
CA GLU A 869 4.25 4.64 0.69
C GLU A 869 3.07 5.33 1.41
N ILE A 870 2.61 4.77 2.53
CA ILE A 870 1.68 5.45 3.46
C ILE A 870 2.48 6.25 4.52
N GLY A 871 1.86 7.29 5.07
CA GLY A 871 2.50 8.24 6.01
C GLY A 871 1.82 9.61 5.98
N LYS A 872 2.31 10.59 6.75
CA LYS A 872 1.69 11.93 6.76
C LYS A 872 2.13 12.79 5.58
N ASP A 873 3.39 12.64 5.17
CA ASP A 873 4.12 13.37 4.13
C ASP A 873 4.20 12.60 2.80
N SER A 874 3.72 11.35 2.78
CA SER A 874 3.73 10.45 1.62
C SER A 874 2.31 10.14 1.10
N LEU A 875 2.23 9.91 -0.21
CA LEU A 875 1.03 9.48 -0.92
C LEU A 875 1.25 8.14 -1.62
N PHE A 876 0.16 7.41 -1.78
CA PHE A 876 0.09 6.07 -2.36
C PHE A 876 -1.00 6.07 -3.43
N TRP A 877 -0.62 6.28 -4.69
CA TRP A 877 -1.54 6.31 -5.84
C TRP A 877 -2.75 7.24 -5.60
N PRO A 878 -2.53 8.57 -5.42
CA PRO A 878 -3.63 9.52 -5.26
C PRO A 878 -4.47 9.55 -6.54
N GLY A 879 -5.76 9.21 -6.43
CA GLY A 879 -6.68 9.09 -7.58
C GLY A 879 -7.83 10.10 -7.58
N THR A 880 -8.03 10.81 -6.46
CA THR A 880 -8.98 11.93 -6.33
C THR A 880 -8.29 13.10 -5.64
N VAL A 881 -8.71 14.30 -5.99
CA VAL A 881 -8.24 15.55 -5.38
C VAL A 881 -9.37 16.57 -5.45
N PHE A 882 -9.64 17.26 -4.34
CA PHE A 882 -10.75 18.20 -4.23
C PHE A 882 -10.45 19.24 -3.14
N TYR A 883 -10.53 20.53 -3.48
CA TYR A 883 -10.36 21.64 -2.55
C TYR A 883 -11.72 22.29 -2.26
N ASP A 884 -12.14 22.30 -0.99
CA ASP A 884 -13.44 22.86 -0.56
C ASP A 884 -13.35 24.30 -0.06
N ASP A 885 -12.50 25.09 -0.72
CA ASP A 885 -12.05 26.45 -0.39
C ASP A 885 -11.33 26.59 0.97
N ASP A 886 -11.56 25.68 1.91
CA ASP A 886 -10.90 25.62 3.22
C ASP A 886 -9.86 24.49 3.34
N TYR A 887 -10.10 23.32 2.76
CA TYR A 887 -9.28 22.12 2.96
C TYR A 887 -9.11 21.32 1.66
N LEU A 888 -7.89 20.87 1.42
CA LEU A 888 -7.58 19.96 0.31
C LEU A 888 -7.76 18.52 0.78
N TRP A 889 -8.66 17.81 0.13
CA TRP A 889 -8.93 16.39 0.30
C TRP A 889 -8.24 15.59 -0.82
N VAL A 890 -7.55 14.52 -0.45
CA VAL A 890 -6.86 13.62 -1.39
C VAL A 890 -7.25 12.17 -1.08
N GLY A 891 -7.91 11.51 -2.01
CA GLY A 891 -8.28 10.10 -1.92
C GLY A 891 -7.34 9.21 -2.71
N GLU A 892 -6.95 8.10 -2.10
CA GLU A 892 -6.02 7.12 -2.66
C GLU A 892 -6.75 5.95 -3.33
N PHE A 893 -6.13 5.42 -4.39
CA PHE A 893 -6.82 4.57 -5.36
C PHE A 893 -6.19 3.19 -5.48
N LYS A 894 -7.06 2.17 -5.56
CA LYS A 894 -6.82 0.74 -5.83
C LYS A 894 -5.95 -0.01 -4.82
N PHE A 895 -4.75 0.49 -4.53
CA PHE A 895 -3.71 -0.17 -3.73
C PHE A 895 -3.45 0.49 -2.37
N SER A 896 -4.24 1.52 -2.06
CA SER A 896 -4.49 2.08 -0.73
C SER A 896 -5.99 2.43 -0.65
N ASN A 897 -6.49 2.71 0.57
CA ASN A 897 -7.88 3.13 0.82
C ASN A 897 -7.97 4.57 1.39
N ARG A 898 -6.85 5.25 1.67
CA ARG A 898 -6.85 6.46 2.52
C ARG A 898 -7.61 7.64 1.90
N LEU A 899 -8.25 8.42 2.76
CA LEU A 899 -8.72 9.77 2.47
C LEU A 899 -8.00 10.73 3.43
N LEU A 900 -7.22 11.66 2.88
CA LEU A 900 -6.31 12.56 3.61
C LEU A 900 -6.80 14.01 3.49
N ARG A 901 -6.60 14.80 4.54
CA ARG A 901 -6.90 16.25 4.56
C ARG A 901 -5.64 17.08 4.79
N TYR A 902 -5.52 18.19 4.08
CA TYR A 902 -4.45 19.18 4.22
C TYR A 902 -5.07 20.58 4.36
N SER A 903 -4.62 21.35 5.35
CA SER A 903 -5.07 22.73 5.57
C SER A 903 -4.16 23.75 4.84
N PRO A 904 -4.68 24.74 4.10
CA PRO A 904 -3.92 25.91 3.66
C PRO A 904 -3.20 26.58 4.83
N SER A 905 -2.10 27.27 4.52
CA SER A 905 -1.23 27.83 5.52
C SER A 905 -0.76 29.24 5.15
N ASN A 906 -0.82 30.13 6.13
CA ASN A 906 -0.21 31.46 6.07
C ASN A 906 1.33 31.40 6.22
#